data_AF-C3Y6T9-F1
#
_entry.id   AF-C3Y6T9-F1
#
_cell.length_a   1.000
_cell.length_b   1.000
_cell.length_c   1.000
_cell.angle_alpha   90.00
_cell.angle_beta   90.00
_cell.angle_gamma   90.00
#
_symmetry.space_group_name_H-M   'P 1'
#
loop_
_entity.id
_entity.type
_entity.pdbx_description
1 polymer ?
#
loop_
_entity_poly.entity_id
_entity_poly.type
_entity_poly.pdbx_seq_one_letter_code
_entity_poly.pdbx_strand_id
1 'polypeptide(L)'
;MAGLNLQPQIVNGLLKLDLSNQGLTSIPEEVFDITDLEVLDVSNNKLTNIPEAIGRLQKLDTLSAYSNMLTSLPHAIRSLQELKLLVVYNNDLSMLPDGLESLENLEYLNVKNNKLTKLPSKVFSCPNLVVLNVGNNKLSTFPAGVEKLQKLTKLYLHSNELTEVPSGVYSLSNLEVLCVARNPIRRLSDDITRLTRLKSLIVADCHFDEFPRQVLHLKTLEVLYAGQAGGSKFDMVPDELEDLQHLWYLSLENNLLRTLPSTMSHLHNLRVVNLWNNQFDTFPEVLCELPAMKELDIKNNSITRLPIALHRADKLEDLNVFGNPLTYPPRHVQGTRAIMTFLKQQGENLQPQTVNGHLKIDLSNQGLTSIPEEVFDITGLEVLDVSNNELTSIPEAIGRLQKLNRMDAGGNMLTSLPQAIGSLSKLTHLYIYDNRLTELPPWICSLCNLEVLVVGNNRLSTLPPDIEKLRKLTNLHIHDNQLKEVPQAICSLLNLEVLVTGNNRLSKLPPGVGRLQNLRELFINDNQVKMLPLGVFSLFNFEVLDVSNNKVSTLPPGAKNANLREVYLYNNKFDTFPEVLCELPAMEKLDIRFNNISRLPTALHRADKLEDLDVSGNPLTYPPQDVCKQGTAAIMAFLKHETAARKSDNMETASETELERKLRERREKNAQMQQQGSKQRDQTSERMDTSIGATPVPPQAAGTKARVGLVRKQTLTLKLTEDNTAQDKELQQAFNRLSLKVALNQWKPIARELGVSKKEIKDIESPTQRGHESEKRRSVEGQLSDEVERRYPSVTIDRRFPIVASERLEEQSILGRGGFAYVTKARHLDWRQDVAVKCLLTRKIEGSPEGSTITHAPPEYFADINLPPNAKFDVYSFGVLLWEIVTRQQPYALAANSALITMAVTMGQRPDLTLIPTDREDVTSVSQLMQTCWSQNPEDRHSFDDCADRLRHVKDRFSREEIRQAIITVEKMKV
;
A
#
# COMPACT_ATOMS: atom_id res chain seq x y z
N MET A 1 48.76 -27.61 -33.38
CA MET A 1 49.45 -28.69 -32.66
C MET A 1 50.66 -28.16 -31.89
N ALA A 2 51.60 -27.44 -32.51
CA ALA A 2 52.58 -26.65 -31.74
C ALA A 2 51.83 -25.67 -30.79
N GLY A 3 52.13 -25.75 -29.49
CA GLY A 3 51.55 -24.88 -28.44
C GLY A 3 50.85 -25.58 -27.28
N LEU A 4 50.55 -26.89 -27.36
CA LEU A 4 49.99 -27.63 -26.22
C LEU A 4 51.07 -27.87 -25.15
N ASN A 5 50.78 -27.55 -23.90
CA ASN A 5 51.66 -27.88 -22.78
C ASN A 5 51.41 -29.32 -22.33
N LEU A 6 52.29 -30.24 -22.76
CA LEU A 6 52.23 -31.66 -22.40
C LEU A 6 53.04 -32.02 -21.15
N GLN A 7 53.48 -31.04 -20.34
CA GLN A 7 54.16 -31.31 -19.07
C GLN A 7 53.15 -31.62 -17.95
N PRO A 8 53.18 -32.84 -17.35
CA PRO A 8 52.38 -33.14 -16.17
C PRO A 8 52.85 -32.31 -14.96
N GLN A 9 51.95 -32.12 -14.01
CA GLN A 9 52.18 -31.40 -12.75
C GLN A 9 51.76 -32.29 -11.58
N ILE A 10 52.49 -32.23 -10.47
CA ILE A 10 52.09 -32.91 -9.24
C ILE A 10 51.00 -32.07 -8.56
N VAL A 11 49.78 -32.59 -8.50
CA VAL A 11 48.60 -31.95 -7.91
C VAL A 11 48.04 -32.87 -6.83
N ASN A 12 47.92 -32.38 -5.59
CA ASN A 12 47.52 -33.17 -4.42
C ASN A 12 48.37 -34.44 -4.18
N GLY A 13 49.61 -34.46 -4.68
CA GLY A 13 50.52 -35.62 -4.62
C GLY A 13 50.43 -36.57 -5.82
N LEU A 14 49.42 -36.43 -6.68
CA LEU A 14 49.23 -37.24 -7.89
C LEU A 14 49.82 -36.56 -9.13
N LEU A 15 50.29 -37.35 -10.11
CA LEU A 15 50.76 -36.84 -11.39
C LEU A 15 49.58 -36.53 -12.32
N LYS A 16 49.17 -35.24 -12.40
CA LYS A 16 48.09 -34.76 -13.28
C LYS A 16 48.62 -34.19 -14.59
N LEU A 17 47.95 -34.52 -15.70
CA LEU A 17 48.01 -33.76 -16.95
C LEU A 17 46.63 -33.13 -17.19
N ASP A 18 46.62 -31.81 -17.38
CA ASP A 18 45.41 -31.02 -17.62
C ASP A 18 45.42 -30.48 -19.05
N LEU A 19 44.58 -31.08 -19.90
CA LEU A 19 44.30 -30.69 -21.28
C LEU A 19 42.86 -30.19 -21.41
N SER A 20 42.22 -29.79 -20.31
CA SER A 20 40.85 -29.29 -20.33
C SER A 20 40.75 -27.95 -21.06
N ASN A 21 39.60 -27.66 -21.66
CA ASN A 21 39.28 -26.36 -22.29
C ASN A 21 40.22 -25.95 -23.46
N GLN A 22 41.00 -26.88 -24.03
CA GLN A 22 41.97 -26.60 -25.11
C GLN A 22 41.37 -26.64 -26.52
N GLY A 23 40.08 -26.96 -26.66
CA GLY A 23 39.38 -27.09 -27.95
C GLY A 23 39.78 -28.33 -28.78
N LEU A 24 40.38 -29.34 -28.16
CA LEU A 24 40.92 -30.55 -28.80
C LEU A 24 39.84 -31.35 -29.53
N THR A 25 40.12 -31.77 -30.76
CA THR A 25 39.30 -32.75 -31.52
C THR A 25 39.78 -34.20 -31.35
N SER A 26 41.02 -34.38 -30.90
CA SER A 26 41.66 -35.66 -30.58
C SER A 26 42.68 -35.45 -29.46
N ILE A 27 42.92 -36.48 -28.65
CA ILE A 27 44.03 -36.49 -27.68
C ILE A 27 45.34 -36.74 -28.46
N PRO A 28 46.44 -36.01 -28.20
CA PRO A 28 47.75 -36.28 -28.83
C PRO A 28 48.29 -37.67 -28.43
N GLU A 29 48.97 -38.39 -29.33
CA GLU A 29 49.53 -39.72 -29.02
C GLU A 29 50.60 -39.64 -27.92
N GLU A 30 51.34 -38.54 -27.87
CA GLU A 30 52.41 -38.26 -26.91
C GLU A 30 51.93 -38.25 -25.44
N VAL A 31 50.61 -38.15 -25.21
CA VAL A 31 50.00 -38.29 -23.87
C VAL A 31 50.09 -39.73 -23.37
N PHE A 32 49.98 -40.73 -24.26
CA PHE A 32 49.93 -42.14 -23.90
C PHE A 32 51.31 -42.76 -23.63
N ASP A 33 52.38 -42.01 -23.92
CA ASP A 33 53.75 -42.39 -23.58
C ASP A 33 54.12 -41.96 -22.14
N ILE A 34 53.30 -41.14 -21.49
CA ILE A 34 53.44 -40.72 -20.09
C ILE A 34 52.86 -41.81 -19.17
N THR A 35 53.45 -43.01 -19.19
CA THR A 35 52.89 -44.20 -18.50
C THR A 35 52.79 -44.09 -16.98
N ASP A 36 53.51 -43.15 -16.38
CA ASP A 36 53.42 -42.79 -14.95
C ASP A 36 52.22 -41.89 -14.59
N LEU A 37 51.37 -41.52 -15.55
CA LEU A 37 50.26 -40.58 -15.33
C LEU A 37 49.13 -41.17 -14.48
N GLU A 38 48.73 -40.43 -13.45
CA GLU A 38 47.71 -40.85 -12.48
C GLU A 38 46.38 -40.09 -12.69
N VAL A 39 46.41 -38.85 -13.15
CA VAL A 39 45.20 -38.06 -13.45
C VAL A 39 45.26 -37.48 -14.86
N LEU A 40 44.28 -37.80 -15.70
CA LEU A 40 44.12 -37.23 -17.04
C LEU A 40 42.81 -36.47 -17.14
N ASP A 41 42.91 -35.17 -17.41
CA ASP A 41 41.77 -34.29 -17.63
C ASP A 41 41.77 -33.77 -19.07
N VAL A 42 40.78 -34.21 -19.85
CA VAL A 42 40.54 -33.82 -21.24
C VAL A 42 39.14 -33.23 -21.40
N SER A 43 38.55 -32.72 -20.32
CA SER A 43 37.19 -32.19 -20.28
C SER A 43 37.01 -30.87 -21.06
N ASN A 44 35.77 -30.53 -21.40
CA ASN A 44 35.41 -29.27 -22.05
C ASN A 44 36.14 -29.06 -23.40
N ASN A 45 36.19 -30.12 -24.21
CA ASN A 45 36.87 -30.17 -25.51
C ASN A 45 35.85 -30.54 -26.62
N LYS A 46 36.34 -31.01 -27.78
CA LYS A 46 35.55 -31.44 -28.94
C LYS A 46 35.92 -32.88 -29.35
N LEU A 47 36.32 -33.71 -28.38
CA LEU A 47 36.71 -35.10 -28.63
C LEU A 47 35.49 -35.92 -29.05
N THR A 48 35.60 -36.66 -30.15
CA THR A 48 34.54 -37.57 -30.63
C THR A 48 34.74 -39.02 -30.18
N ASN A 49 35.96 -39.35 -29.74
CA ASN A 49 36.38 -40.64 -29.21
C ASN A 49 37.60 -40.46 -28.28
N ILE A 50 37.87 -41.47 -27.44
CA ILE A 50 39.15 -41.68 -26.77
C ILE A 50 39.81 -42.88 -27.46
N PRO A 51 41.08 -42.84 -27.87
CA PRO A 51 41.72 -43.94 -28.59
C PRO A 51 42.08 -45.10 -27.65
N GLU A 52 42.17 -46.31 -28.20
CA GLU A 52 42.60 -47.53 -27.49
C GLU A 52 44.01 -47.40 -26.85
N ALA A 53 44.82 -46.44 -27.30
CA ALA A 53 46.10 -46.09 -26.69
C ALA A 53 46.01 -45.67 -25.21
N ILE A 54 44.82 -45.26 -24.73
CA ILE A 54 44.56 -44.95 -23.31
C ILE A 54 45.01 -46.09 -22.37
N GLY A 55 44.91 -47.36 -22.80
CA GLY A 55 45.30 -48.53 -22.00
C GLY A 55 46.81 -48.67 -21.73
N ARG A 56 47.66 -47.77 -22.27
CA ARG A 56 49.08 -47.64 -21.87
C ARG A 56 49.23 -47.00 -20.48
N LEU A 57 48.26 -46.20 -20.05
CA LEU A 57 48.29 -45.43 -18.80
C LEU A 57 47.86 -46.27 -17.59
N GLN A 58 48.62 -47.31 -17.26
CA GLN A 58 48.21 -48.32 -16.27
C GLN A 58 48.09 -47.80 -14.83
N LYS A 59 48.73 -46.66 -14.51
CA LYS A 59 48.60 -45.98 -13.21
C LYS A 59 47.41 -45.01 -13.10
N LEU A 60 46.60 -44.88 -14.15
CA LEU A 60 45.55 -43.86 -14.20
C LEU A 60 44.46 -44.11 -13.16
N ASP A 61 44.47 -43.31 -12.10
CA ASP A 61 43.50 -43.25 -11.00
C ASP A 61 42.23 -42.49 -11.40
N THR A 62 42.37 -41.41 -12.16
CA THR A 62 41.27 -40.50 -12.52
C THR A 62 41.29 -40.15 -14.00
N LEU A 63 40.15 -40.38 -14.67
CA LEU A 63 39.90 -40.00 -16.06
C LEU A 63 38.69 -39.06 -16.17
N SER A 64 38.95 -37.80 -16.47
CA SER A 64 37.94 -36.75 -16.70
C SER A 64 37.84 -36.41 -18.18
N ALA A 65 36.74 -36.78 -18.83
CA ALA A 65 36.47 -36.48 -20.24
C ALA A 65 35.05 -35.90 -20.48
N TYR A 66 34.45 -35.33 -19.43
CA TYR A 66 33.13 -34.70 -19.48
C TYR A 66 33.08 -33.48 -20.41
N SER A 67 31.89 -33.08 -20.85
CA SER A 67 31.66 -31.96 -21.79
C SER A 67 32.48 -32.11 -23.07
N ASN A 68 32.19 -33.18 -23.83
CA ASN A 68 32.83 -33.51 -25.11
C ASN A 68 31.75 -34.02 -26.10
N MET A 69 32.16 -34.66 -27.20
CA MET A 69 31.29 -35.24 -28.22
C MET A 69 31.50 -36.77 -28.33
N LEU A 70 31.89 -37.43 -27.23
CA LEU A 70 32.24 -38.86 -27.22
C LEU A 70 31.00 -39.70 -27.52
N THR A 71 31.06 -40.50 -28.58
CA THR A 71 29.95 -41.40 -29.00
C THR A 71 30.06 -42.81 -28.40
N SER A 72 31.27 -43.21 -28.03
CA SER A 72 31.63 -44.45 -27.33
C SER A 72 32.88 -44.24 -26.46
N LEU A 73 33.21 -45.24 -25.64
CA LEU A 73 34.49 -45.35 -24.92
C LEU A 73 35.25 -46.59 -25.44
N PRO A 74 36.60 -46.56 -25.49
CA PRO A 74 37.42 -47.66 -26.00
C PRO A 74 37.42 -48.88 -25.07
N HIS A 75 37.64 -50.06 -25.63
CA HIS A 75 37.72 -51.32 -24.86
C HIS A 75 38.95 -51.38 -23.95
N ALA A 76 40.02 -50.65 -24.29
CA ALA A 76 41.22 -50.50 -23.49
C ALA A 76 41.00 -49.88 -22.09
N ILE A 77 39.85 -49.28 -21.79
CA ILE A 77 39.52 -48.82 -20.42
C ILE A 77 39.65 -49.97 -19.41
N ARG A 78 39.34 -51.22 -19.79
CA ARG A 78 39.50 -52.40 -18.91
C ARG A 78 40.92 -52.62 -18.38
N SER A 79 41.94 -52.05 -19.04
CA SER A 79 43.34 -52.15 -18.63
C SER A 79 43.76 -51.13 -17.56
N LEU A 80 42.89 -50.17 -17.22
CA LEU A 80 43.15 -49.11 -16.26
C LEU A 80 42.84 -49.59 -14.82
N GLN A 81 43.58 -50.57 -14.34
CA GLN A 81 43.26 -51.31 -13.11
C GLN A 81 43.29 -50.45 -11.82
N GLU A 82 44.02 -49.33 -11.82
CA GLU A 82 44.06 -48.37 -10.69
C GLU A 82 42.92 -47.33 -10.69
N LEU A 83 42.06 -47.33 -11.73
CA LEU A 83 41.06 -46.27 -11.98
C LEU A 83 39.94 -46.27 -10.93
N LYS A 84 39.89 -45.20 -10.13
CA LYS A 84 38.86 -44.93 -9.11
C LYS A 84 37.76 -44.02 -9.63
N LEU A 85 38.11 -42.99 -10.42
CA LEU A 85 37.17 -41.97 -10.88
C LEU A 85 37.05 -41.96 -12.41
N LEU A 86 35.86 -42.31 -12.94
CA LEU A 86 35.53 -42.20 -14.37
C LEU A 86 34.40 -41.17 -14.60
N VAL A 87 34.77 -40.03 -15.20
CA VAL A 87 33.92 -38.84 -15.28
C VAL A 87 33.70 -38.43 -16.74
N VAL A 88 32.61 -38.90 -17.34
CA VAL A 88 32.32 -38.80 -18.79
C VAL A 88 30.93 -38.22 -19.10
N TYR A 89 30.39 -37.42 -18.19
CA TYR A 89 29.08 -36.78 -18.35
C TYR A 89 29.08 -35.68 -19.44
N ASN A 90 27.90 -35.23 -19.88
CA ASN A 90 27.75 -34.25 -20.98
C ASN A 90 28.48 -34.74 -22.26
N ASN A 91 28.04 -35.86 -22.80
CA ASN A 91 28.61 -36.52 -23.99
C ASN A 91 27.50 -37.19 -24.83
N ASP A 92 27.89 -37.90 -25.88
CA ASP A 92 26.99 -38.55 -26.83
C ASP A 92 26.96 -40.09 -26.70
N LEU A 93 27.41 -40.63 -25.55
CA LEU A 93 27.59 -42.07 -25.33
C LEU A 93 26.26 -42.82 -25.47
N SER A 94 26.18 -43.73 -26.44
CA SER A 94 25.00 -44.57 -26.69
C SER A 94 24.99 -45.88 -25.89
N MET A 95 26.18 -46.35 -25.50
CA MET A 95 26.41 -47.52 -24.65
C MET A 95 27.73 -47.38 -23.87
N LEU A 96 27.88 -48.19 -22.83
CA LEU A 96 29.16 -48.38 -22.12
C LEU A 96 29.87 -49.65 -22.63
N PRO A 97 31.22 -49.70 -22.62
CA PRO A 97 31.97 -50.83 -23.16
C PRO A 97 31.95 -52.05 -22.23
N ASP A 98 31.97 -53.25 -22.81
CA ASP A 98 32.31 -54.48 -22.10
C ASP A 98 33.75 -54.42 -21.57
N GLY A 99 33.95 -54.85 -20.32
CA GLY A 99 35.24 -54.81 -19.62
C GLY A 99 35.27 -53.83 -18.44
N LEU A 100 34.28 -52.94 -18.29
CA LEU A 100 34.14 -52.10 -17.08
C LEU A 100 34.02 -52.95 -15.80
N GLU A 101 33.50 -54.18 -15.90
CA GLU A 101 33.39 -55.09 -14.76
C GLU A 101 34.73 -55.56 -14.16
N SER A 102 35.84 -55.30 -14.85
CA SER A 102 37.20 -55.63 -14.36
C SER A 102 37.90 -54.46 -13.67
N LEU A 103 37.22 -53.33 -13.48
CA LEU A 103 37.77 -52.19 -12.73
C LEU A 103 37.45 -52.34 -11.25
N GLU A 104 38.21 -53.21 -10.57
CA GLU A 104 37.97 -53.53 -9.17
C GLU A 104 38.05 -52.30 -8.26
N ASN A 105 38.93 -51.35 -8.57
CA ASN A 105 39.15 -50.10 -7.81
C ASN A 105 38.13 -48.98 -8.11
N LEU A 106 37.16 -49.15 -9.02
CA LEU A 106 36.27 -48.06 -9.44
C LEU A 106 35.32 -47.64 -8.30
N GLU A 107 35.49 -46.42 -7.79
CA GLU A 107 34.70 -45.83 -6.70
C GLU A 107 33.61 -44.86 -7.20
N TYR A 108 33.85 -44.18 -8.32
CA TYR A 108 32.95 -43.14 -8.87
C TYR A 108 32.77 -43.32 -10.38
N LEU A 109 31.51 -43.52 -10.80
CA LEU A 109 31.12 -43.58 -12.21
C LEU A 109 30.04 -42.53 -12.50
N ASN A 110 30.37 -41.54 -13.33
CA ASN A 110 29.43 -40.51 -13.76
C ASN A 110 29.33 -40.44 -15.28
N VAL A 111 28.18 -40.89 -15.78
CA VAL A 111 27.78 -40.95 -17.19
C VAL A 111 26.50 -40.12 -17.44
N LYS A 112 26.23 -39.12 -16.57
CA LYS A 112 25.08 -38.20 -16.66
C LYS A 112 25.03 -37.51 -18.03
N ASN A 113 23.83 -37.16 -18.51
CA ASN A 113 23.65 -36.38 -19.74
C ASN A 113 24.36 -37.01 -20.95
N ASN A 114 23.87 -38.19 -21.32
CA ASN A 114 24.36 -39.02 -22.43
C ASN A 114 23.15 -39.62 -23.18
N LYS A 115 23.41 -40.55 -24.11
CA LYS A 115 22.40 -41.21 -24.96
C LYS A 115 22.21 -42.70 -24.58
N LEU A 116 22.56 -43.09 -23.35
CA LEU A 116 22.53 -44.49 -22.90
C LEU A 116 21.08 -45.01 -22.86
N THR A 117 20.81 -46.07 -23.62
CA THR A 117 19.50 -46.76 -23.61
C THR A 117 19.47 -47.97 -22.67
N LYS A 118 20.65 -48.51 -22.33
CA LYS A 118 20.85 -49.65 -21.42
C LYS A 118 22.18 -49.50 -20.69
N LEU A 119 22.30 -50.14 -19.53
CA LEU A 119 23.57 -50.38 -18.85
C LEU A 119 23.97 -51.86 -19.03
N PRO A 120 25.27 -52.21 -19.15
CA PRO A 120 25.70 -53.60 -19.12
C PRO A 120 25.56 -54.14 -17.69
N SER A 121 24.82 -55.23 -17.48
CA SER A 121 24.51 -55.78 -16.14
C SER A 121 25.74 -56.12 -15.30
N LYS A 122 26.88 -56.38 -15.95
CA LYS A 122 28.14 -56.64 -15.27
C LYS A 122 28.74 -55.41 -14.57
N VAL A 123 28.36 -54.18 -14.93
CA VAL A 123 28.87 -52.94 -14.29
C VAL A 123 28.57 -52.91 -12.78
N PHE A 124 27.54 -53.63 -12.35
CA PHE A 124 27.20 -53.82 -10.94
C PHE A 124 28.08 -54.87 -10.21
N SER A 125 29.10 -55.40 -10.87
CA SER A 125 30.11 -56.29 -10.26
C SER A 125 31.30 -55.51 -9.70
N CYS A 126 31.44 -54.21 -9.99
CA CYS A 126 32.55 -53.39 -9.49
C CYS A 126 32.43 -53.23 -7.96
N PRO A 127 33.28 -53.89 -7.15
CA PRO A 127 33.01 -54.11 -5.73
C PRO A 127 33.19 -52.84 -4.88
N ASN A 128 33.91 -51.85 -5.39
CA ASN A 128 34.25 -50.62 -4.67
C ASN A 128 33.37 -49.42 -5.01
N LEU A 129 32.36 -49.54 -5.89
CA LEU A 129 31.60 -48.39 -6.36
C LEU A 129 30.78 -47.73 -5.23
N VAL A 130 31.12 -46.47 -4.94
CA VAL A 130 30.52 -45.62 -3.90
C VAL A 130 29.47 -44.68 -4.49
N VAL A 131 29.69 -44.19 -5.72
CA VAL A 131 28.77 -43.28 -6.42
C VAL A 131 28.53 -43.74 -7.86
N LEU A 132 27.24 -43.82 -8.23
CA LEU A 132 26.80 -44.09 -9.59
C LEU A 132 25.82 -43.00 -10.05
N ASN A 133 26.20 -42.25 -11.08
CA ASN A 133 25.34 -41.27 -11.72
C ASN A 133 25.09 -41.61 -13.19
N VAL A 134 23.84 -41.96 -13.51
CA VAL A 134 23.35 -42.29 -14.85
C VAL A 134 22.19 -41.37 -15.26
N GLY A 135 22.01 -40.24 -14.58
CA GLY A 135 20.87 -39.34 -14.80
C GLY A 135 20.91 -38.63 -16.16
N ASN A 136 19.77 -38.19 -16.67
CA ASN A 136 19.63 -37.59 -18.01
C ASN A 136 20.15 -38.51 -19.12
N ASN A 137 19.51 -39.67 -19.25
CA ASN A 137 19.77 -40.70 -20.26
C ASN A 137 18.43 -41.22 -20.80
N LYS A 138 18.42 -42.39 -21.45
CA LYS A 138 17.22 -43.04 -22.04
C LYS A 138 17.01 -44.44 -21.47
N LEU A 139 17.29 -44.63 -20.18
CA LEU A 139 17.13 -45.92 -19.51
C LEU A 139 15.65 -46.16 -19.23
N SER A 140 15.01 -47.01 -20.04
CA SER A 140 13.63 -47.51 -19.80
C SER A 140 13.59 -48.76 -18.93
N THR A 141 14.73 -49.43 -18.75
CA THR A 141 14.90 -50.54 -17.80
C THR A 141 16.27 -50.46 -17.15
N PHE A 142 16.37 -50.99 -15.93
CA PHE A 142 17.64 -51.13 -15.19
C PHE A 142 17.99 -52.62 -15.07
N PRO A 143 19.24 -53.05 -15.32
CA PRO A 143 19.58 -54.46 -15.23
C PRO A 143 19.59 -54.98 -13.78
N ALA A 144 19.34 -56.29 -13.61
CA ALA A 144 19.60 -56.98 -12.35
C ALA A 144 21.10 -57.04 -12.03
N GLY A 145 21.45 -57.11 -10.74
CA GLY A 145 22.84 -57.13 -10.25
C GLY A 145 23.19 -55.93 -9.38
N VAL A 146 22.40 -54.84 -9.40
CA VAL A 146 22.67 -53.60 -8.63
C VAL A 146 22.78 -53.86 -7.13
N GLU A 147 22.05 -54.85 -6.62
CA GLU A 147 22.06 -55.32 -5.23
C GLU A 147 23.45 -55.80 -4.74
N LYS A 148 24.40 -56.05 -5.65
CA LYS A 148 25.79 -56.39 -5.32
C LYS A 148 26.64 -55.20 -4.89
N LEU A 149 26.26 -53.97 -5.26
CA LEU A 149 27.02 -52.75 -4.99
C LEU A 149 26.87 -52.28 -3.53
N GLN A 150 27.22 -53.14 -2.57
CA GLN A 150 26.99 -52.91 -1.13
C GLN A 150 27.83 -51.75 -0.54
N LYS A 151 28.77 -51.16 -1.29
CA LYS A 151 29.47 -49.91 -0.94
C LYS A 151 28.79 -48.63 -1.46
N LEU A 152 27.75 -48.74 -2.29
CA LEU A 152 27.11 -47.60 -2.93
C LEU A 152 26.38 -46.73 -1.90
N THR A 153 26.78 -45.45 -1.80
CA THR A 153 26.16 -44.44 -0.93
C THR A 153 25.31 -43.45 -1.70
N LYS A 154 25.56 -43.23 -3.00
CA LYS A 154 24.78 -42.28 -3.82
C LYS A 154 24.43 -42.87 -5.19
N LEU A 155 23.13 -42.86 -5.51
CA LEU A 155 22.57 -43.36 -6.77
C LEU A 155 21.68 -42.31 -7.44
N TYR A 156 22.05 -41.90 -8.65
CA TYR A 156 21.31 -40.92 -9.45
C TYR A 156 20.78 -41.56 -10.73
N LEU A 157 19.47 -41.77 -10.78
CA LEU A 157 18.67 -42.33 -11.89
C LEU A 157 17.78 -41.27 -12.58
N HIS A 158 17.85 -40.01 -12.15
CA HIS A 158 16.91 -38.97 -12.57
C HIS A 158 16.87 -38.73 -14.09
N SER A 159 15.80 -38.15 -14.62
CA SER A 159 15.65 -37.83 -16.06
C SER A 159 15.92 -39.06 -16.95
N ASN A 160 15.11 -40.09 -16.80
CA ASN A 160 15.17 -41.34 -17.58
C ASN A 160 13.73 -41.81 -17.90
N GLU A 161 13.59 -43.02 -18.43
CA GLU A 161 12.31 -43.60 -18.88
C GLU A 161 11.82 -44.72 -17.92
N LEU A 162 12.29 -44.75 -16.66
CA LEU A 162 12.00 -45.82 -15.69
C LEU A 162 10.57 -45.74 -15.14
N THR A 163 9.79 -46.81 -15.24
CA THR A 163 8.41 -46.88 -14.72
C THR A 163 8.33 -47.28 -13.24
N GLU A 164 9.41 -47.78 -12.65
CA GLU A 164 9.55 -48.13 -11.24
C GLU A 164 11.00 -47.98 -10.76
N VAL A 165 11.20 -47.85 -9.45
CA VAL A 165 12.55 -47.94 -8.85
C VAL A 165 12.98 -49.42 -8.85
N PRO A 166 14.14 -49.79 -9.42
CA PRO A 166 14.51 -51.19 -9.61
C PRO A 166 14.63 -51.95 -8.29
N SER A 167 14.06 -53.15 -8.20
CA SER A 167 13.93 -53.90 -6.94
C SER A 167 15.25 -54.18 -6.21
N GLY A 168 16.36 -54.37 -6.94
CA GLY A 168 17.69 -54.54 -6.35
C GLY A 168 18.22 -53.29 -5.60
N VAL A 169 17.72 -52.09 -5.91
CA VAL A 169 18.11 -50.85 -5.22
C VAL A 169 17.70 -50.91 -3.75
N TYR A 170 16.55 -51.50 -3.42
CA TYR A 170 16.08 -51.64 -2.03
C TYR A 170 16.98 -52.55 -1.16
N SER A 171 17.91 -53.29 -1.76
CA SER A 171 18.91 -54.10 -1.04
C SER A 171 20.18 -53.31 -0.67
N LEU A 172 20.30 -52.04 -1.05
CA LEU A 172 21.48 -51.19 -0.82
C LEU A 172 21.45 -50.56 0.58
N SER A 173 21.79 -51.36 1.59
CA SER A 173 21.78 -50.95 3.01
C SER A 173 22.65 -49.73 3.36
N ASN A 174 23.63 -49.37 2.51
CA ASN A 174 24.51 -48.22 2.67
C ASN A 174 24.11 -46.96 1.89
N LEU A 175 22.98 -46.98 1.18
CA LEU A 175 22.55 -45.86 0.35
C LEU A 175 22.09 -44.67 1.20
N GLU A 176 22.78 -43.54 1.08
CA GLU A 176 22.46 -42.27 1.75
C GLU A 176 21.69 -41.30 0.85
N VAL A 177 21.86 -41.38 -0.48
CA VAL A 177 21.21 -40.50 -1.47
C VAL A 177 20.61 -41.33 -2.61
N LEU A 178 19.31 -41.17 -2.83
CA LEU A 178 18.57 -41.76 -3.95
C LEU A 178 17.84 -40.67 -4.74
N CYS A 179 18.21 -40.49 -6.00
CA CYS A 179 17.61 -39.49 -6.88
C CYS A 179 16.97 -40.16 -8.10
N VAL A 180 15.64 -40.17 -8.17
CA VAL A 180 14.83 -40.84 -9.19
C VAL A 180 13.87 -39.90 -9.94
N ALA A 181 13.92 -38.60 -9.63
CA ALA A 181 13.11 -37.55 -10.24
C ALA A 181 13.08 -37.57 -11.77
N ARG A 182 12.03 -37.01 -12.40
CA ARG A 182 11.87 -36.97 -13.87
C ARG A 182 11.90 -38.38 -14.49
N ASN A 183 11.09 -39.27 -13.94
CA ASN A 183 10.84 -40.61 -14.46
C ASN A 183 9.33 -40.93 -14.39
N PRO A 184 8.77 -41.79 -15.26
CA PRO A 184 7.37 -42.23 -15.22
C PRO A 184 7.02 -43.19 -14.05
N ILE A 185 7.64 -43.00 -12.88
CA ILE A 185 7.42 -43.79 -11.66
C ILE A 185 6.09 -43.42 -11.03
N ARG A 186 5.20 -44.40 -10.85
CA ARG A 186 3.86 -44.20 -10.24
C ARG A 186 3.75 -44.50 -8.75
N ARG A 187 4.66 -45.33 -8.22
CA ARG A 187 4.65 -45.80 -6.83
C ARG A 187 6.06 -46.20 -6.39
N LEU A 188 6.30 -46.17 -5.08
CA LEU A 188 7.47 -46.79 -4.45
C LEU A 188 7.07 -48.18 -3.91
N SER A 189 8.02 -49.11 -3.78
CA SER A 189 7.77 -50.35 -3.03
C SER A 189 7.84 -50.06 -1.53
N ASP A 190 7.07 -50.80 -0.73
CA ASP A 190 7.18 -50.80 0.73
C ASP A 190 8.58 -51.27 1.19
N ASP A 191 9.30 -52.00 0.31
CA ASP A 191 10.71 -52.35 0.47
C ASP A 191 11.67 -51.16 0.58
N ILE A 192 11.25 -49.93 0.23
CA ILE A 192 12.09 -48.74 0.42
C ILE A 192 12.52 -48.56 1.88
N THR A 193 11.71 -49.06 2.83
CA THR A 193 12.01 -49.11 4.27
C THR A 193 13.30 -49.87 4.63
N ARG A 194 13.80 -50.72 3.72
CA ARG A 194 15.10 -51.42 3.87
C ARG A 194 16.30 -50.48 3.72
N LEU A 195 16.13 -49.30 3.14
CA LEU A 195 17.17 -48.27 2.95
C LEU A 195 17.41 -47.48 4.24
N THR A 196 17.81 -48.17 5.32
CA THR A 196 17.88 -47.63 6.69
C THR A 196 18.85 -46.46 6.87
N ARG A 197 19.76 -46.21 5.92
CA ARG A 197 20.72 -45.09 5.91
C ARG A 197 20.33 -43.92 4.99
N LEU A 198 19.16 -43.95 4.36
CA LEU A 198 18.75 -42.97 3.36
C LEU A 198 18.42 -41.60 3.97
N LYS A 199 19.30 -40.62 3.72
CA LYS A 199 19.19 -39.24 4.21
C LYS A 199 18.51 -38.31 3.20
N SER A 200 18.70 -38.54 1.90
CA SER A 200 18.16 -37.68 0.84
C SER A 200 17.42 -38.49 -0.21
N LEU A 201 16.15 -38.15 -0.43
CA LEU A 201 15.28 -38.75 -1.42
C LEU A 201 14.71 -37.68 -2.35
N ILE A 202 14.99 -37.83 -3.64
CA ILE A 202 14.60 -36.87 -4.68
C ILE A 202 13.66 -37.58 -5.66
N VAL A 203 12.37 -37.30 -5.53
CA VAL A 203 11.21 -37.94 -6.19
C VAL A 203 10.33 -36.93 -6.94
N ALA A 204 10.88 -35.76 -7.26
CA ALA A 204 10.23 -34.69 -8.00
C ALA A 204 9.97 -35.03 -9.48
N ASP A 205 8.99 -34.38 -10.12
CA ASP A 205 8.58 -34.63 -11.52
C ASP A 205 8.35 -36.12 -11.86
N CYS A 206 7.69 -36.85 -10.95
CA CYS A 206 7.32 -38.26 -11.09
C CYS A 206 5.79 -38.42 -11.21
N HIS A 207 5.30 -39.60 -11.56
CA HIS A 207 3.89 -39.85 -11.85
C HIS A 207 3.12 -40.38 -10.62
N PHE A 208 3.40 -39.83 -9.44
CA PHE A 208 2.72 -40.17 -8.20
C PHE A 208 1.33 -39.51 -8.14
N ASP A 209 0.29 -40.33 -8.29
CA ASP A 209 -1.10 -39.84 -8.32
C ASP A 209 -1.63 -39.47 -6.90
N GLU A 210 -0.91 -39.87 -5.85
CA GLU A 210 -1.06 -39.44 -4.44
C GLU A 210 0.32 -39.22 -3.80
N PHE A 211 0.42 -38.55 -2.64
CA PHE A 211 1.68 -38.43 -1.91
C PHE A 211 2.23 -39.82 -1.51
N PRO A 212 3.52 -40.15 -1.78
CA PRO A 212 4.05 -41.50 -1.59
C PRO A 212 4.29 -41.85 -0.11
N ARG A 213 3.27 -42.39 0.57
CA ARG A 213 3.27 -42.78 2.01
C ARG A 213 4.46 -43.66 2.44
N GLN A 214 5.04 -44.46 1.54
CA GLN A 214 6.23 -45.26 1.82
C GLN A 214 7.43 -44.41 2.29
N VAL A 215 7.51 -43.14 1.86
CA VAL A 215 8.57 -42.20 2.28
C VAL A 215 8.51 -41.89 3.78
N LEU A 216 7.32 -41.85 4.36
CA LEU A 216 7.10 -41.45 5.76
C LEU A 216 7.71 -42.44 6.78
N HIS A 217 7.99 -43.66 6.33
CA HIS A 217 8.62 -44.71 7.12
C HIS A 217 10.16 -44.58 7.19
N LEU A 218 10.76 -43.69 6.38
CA LEU A 218 12.20 -43.45 6.31
C LEU A 218 12.66 -42.50 7.42
N LYS A 219 12.66 -42.94 8.68
CA LYS A 219 12.92 -42.06 9.84
C LYS A 219 14.31 -41.42 9.87
N THR A 220 15.26 -41.91 9.06
CA THR A 220 16.60 -41.33 8.85
C THR A 220 16.65 -40.24 7.76
N LEU A 221 15.53 -39.91 7.14
CA LEU A 221 15.46 -38.91 6.06
C LEU A 221 15.66 -37.49 6.61
N GLU A 222 16.66 -36.81 6.08
CA GLU A 222 17.03 -35.42 6.36
C GLU A 222 16.46 -34.44 5.32
N VAL A 223 16.29 -34.91 4.07
CA VAL A 223 15.99 -34.08 2.88
C VAL A 223 14.98 -34.79 1.96
N LEU A 224 13.85 -34.14 1.68
CA LEU A 224 12.82 -34.62 0.76
C LEU A 224 12.48 -33.59 -0.33
N TYR A 225 12.68 -33.99 -1.59
CA TYR A 225 12.20 -33.24 -2.77
C TYR A 225 11.08 -34.03 -3.48
N ALA A 226 9.86 -33.52 -3.42
CA ALA A 226 8.66 -34.15 -3.98
C ALA A 226 7.77 -33.18 -4.80
N GLY A 227 8.33 -32.07 -5.29
CA GLY A 227 7.63 -31.14 -6.17
C GLY A 227 7.33 -31.68 -7.57
N GLN A 228 6.23 -31.25 -8.19
CA GLN A 228 5.67 -31.90 -9.39
C GLN A 228 5.36 -30.89 -10.51
N ALA A 229 6.40 -30.32 -11.13
CA ALA A 229 6.24 -29.37 -12.23
C ALA A 229 5.83 -30.06 -13.55
N GLY A 230 6.40 -31.24 -13.82
CA GLY A 230 6.08 -32.10 -14.96
C GLY A 230 5.53 -33.49 -14.57
N GLY A 231 5.21 -33.71 -13.28
CA GLY A 231 4.70 -34.97 -12.74
C GLY A 231 3.17 -35.02 -12.58
N SER A 232 2.68 -36.14 -12.04
CA SER A 232 1.35 -36.18 -11.40
C SER A 232 1.41 -35.34 -10.12
N LYS A 233 0.36 -34.56 -9.84
CA LYS A 233 0.31 -33.64 -8.69
C LYS A 233 -0.65 -34.15 -7.63
N PHE A 234 -0.25 -34.07 -6.36
CA PHE A 234 -1.10 -34.38 -5.21
C PHE A 234 -1.63 -33.10 -4.53
N ASP A 235 -2.77 -33.22 -3.83
CA ASP A 235 -3.50 -32.11 -3.17
C ASP A 235 -3.44 -32.15 -1.63
N MET A 236 -2.97 -33.26 -1.05
CA MET A 236 -2.80 -33.47 0.39
C MET A 236 -1.43 -34.05 0.74
N VAL A 237 -0.98 -33.79 1.97
CA VAL A 237 0.16 -34.47 2.61
C VAL A 237 -0.36 -35.21 3.86
N PRO A 238 -0.02 -36.48 4.09
CA PRO A 238 -0.57 -37.25 5.22
C PRO A 238 -0.05 -36.79 6.59
N ASP A 239 -0.85 -37.00 7.65
CA ASP A 239 -0.50 -36.65 9.03
C ASP A 239 0.76 -37.37 9.54
N GLU A 240 1.05 -38.57 9.00
CA GLU A 240 2.24 -39.36 9.33
C GLU A 240 3.57 -38.70 8.89
N LEU A 241 3.52 -37.48 8.31
CA LEU A 241 4.71 -36.65 8.07
C LEU A 241 5.51 -36.37 9.35
N GLU A 242 4.86 -36.32 10.51
CA GLU A 242 5.51 -36.06 11.82
C GLU A 242 6.59 -37.09 12.20
N ASP A 243 6.56 -38.28 11.60
CA ASP A 243 7.48 -39.37 11.89
C ASP A 243 8.90 -39.11 11.34
N LEU A 244 9.05 -38.15 10.43
CA LEU A 244 10.31 -37.73 9.80
C LEU A 244 11.10 -36.73 10.67
N GLN A 245 11.36 -37.09 11.93
CA GLN A 245 11.96 -36.20 12.95
C GLN A 245 13.37 -35.65 12.61
N HIS A 246 14.08 -36.24 11.64
CA HIS A 246 15.38 -35.75 11.16
C HIS A 246 15.29 -34.79 9.96
N LEU A 247 14.10 -34.58 9.39
CA LEU A 247 13.86 -33.77 8.21
C LEU A 247 14.16 -32.29 8.49
N TRP A 248 15.13 -31.72 7.79
CA TRP A 248 15.46 -30.29 7.84
C TRP A 248 15.09 -29.53 6.55
N TYR A 249 14.87 -30.25 5.44
CA TYR A 249 14.50 -29.70 4.14
C TYR A 249 13.30 -30.44 3.54
N LEU A 250 12.22 -29.72 3.24
CA LEU A 250 11.00 -30.25 2.61
C LEU A 250 10.57 -29.39 1.42
N SER A 251 10.45 -30.00 0.24
CA SER A 251 10.06 -29.34 -1.00
C SER A 251 8.87 -30.04 -1.65
N LEU A 252 7.75 -29.31 -1.77
CA LEU A 252 6.43 -29.77 -2.23
C LEU A 252 5.87 -28.83 -3.31
N GLU A 253 6.75 -28.16 -4.04
CA GLU A 253 6.43 -27.15 -5.04
C GLU A 253 5.66 -27.70 -6.25
N ASN A 254 4.93 -26.83 -6.95
CA ASN A 254 4.17 -27.15 -8.15
C ASN A 254 3.07 -28.21 -7.96
N ASN A 255 2.63 -28.52 -6.74
CA ASN A 255 1.55 -29.47 -6.46
C ASN A 255 0.15 -28.79 -6.51
N LEU A 256 -0.85 -29.38 -5.87
CA LEU A 256 -2.22 -28.86 -5.76
C LEU A 256 -2.62 -28.58 -4.30
N LEU A 257 -1.64 -28.44 -3.40
CA LEU A 257 -1.87 -28.38 -1.94
C LEU A 257 -2.73 -27.17 -1.55
N ARG A 258 -3.73 -27.40 -0.70
CA ARG A 258 -4.61 -26.36 -0.11
C ARG A 258 -4.45 -26.22 1.40
N THR A 259 -3.98 -27.27 2.05
CA THR A 259 -3.76 -27.38 3.49
C THR A 259 -2.46 -28.15 3.77
N LEU A 260 -2.01 -28.11 5.02
CA LEU A 260 -0.92 -28.95 5.53
C LEU A 260 -1.43 -29.66 6.80
N PRO A 261 -0.93 -30.87 7.10
CA PRO A 261 -1.31 -31.60 8.32
C PRO A 261 -0.88 -30.83 9.57
N SER A 262 -1.73 -30.79 10.61
CA SER A 262 -1.43 -30.05 11.84
C SER A 262 -0.30 -30.67 12.67
N THR A 263 -0.06 -31.97 12.49
CA THR A 263 1.07 -32.71 13.08
C THR A 263 2.44 -32.22 12.60
N MET A 264 2.50 -31.44 11.50
CA MET A 264 3.73 -30.87 10.96
C MET A 264 4.48 -29.97 11.96
N SER A 265 3.80 -29.39 12.94
CA SER A 265 4.43 -28.61 14.03
C SER A 265 5.40 -29.42 14.89
N HIS A 266 5.27 -30.75 14.93
CA HIS A 266 6.18 -31.66 15.63
C HIS A 266 7.54 -31.85 14.92
N LEU A 267 7.74 -31.29 13.72
CA LEU A 267 9.01 -31.40 12.98
C LEU A 267 10.07 -30.42 13.49
N HIS A 268 10.63 -30.72 14.67
CA HIS A 268 11.52 -29.84 15.41
C HIS A 268 12.84 -29.46 14.69
N ASN A 269 13.23 -30.20 13.65
CA ASN A 269 14.43 -29.94 12.84
C ASN A 269 14.17 -29.19 11.53
N LEU A 270 12.90 -28.96 11.15
CA LEU A 270 12.54 -28.42 9.84
C LEU A 270 12.94 -26.95 9.68
N ARG A 271 13.85 -26.68 8.74
CA ARG A 271 14.46 -25.35 8.50
C ARG A 271 13.98 -24.71 7.20
N VAL A 272 13.89 -25.51 6.13
CA VAL A 272 13.55 -25.03 4.79
C VAL A 272 12.25 -25.70 4.33
N VAL A 273 11.26 -24.89 3.98
CA VAL A 273 9.95 -25.34 3.53
C VAL A 273 9.61 -24.64 2.22
N ASN A 274 9.49 -25.42 1.14
CA ASN A 274 9.15 -24.90 -0.19
C ASN A 274 7.78 -25.43 -0.64
N LEU A 275 6.84 -24.49 -0.80
CA LEU A 275 5.43 -24.63 -1.13
C LEU A 275 5.05 -23.79 -2.38
N TRP A 276 6.04 -23.34 -3.14
CA TRP A 276 5.85 -22.54 -4.36
C TRP A 276 4.83 -23.18 -5.33
N ASN A 277 3.91 -22.39 -5.88
CA ASN A 277 3.00 -22.82 -6.95
C ASN A 277 2.05 -23.97 -6.54
N ASN A 278 1.27 -23.73 -5.49
CA ASN A 278 0.23 -24.63 -4.97
C ASN A 278 -1.15 -23.92 -5.02
N GLN A 279 -2.12 -24.31 -4.18
CA GLN A 279 -3.48 -23.75 -4.14
C GLN A 279 -3.84 -23.21 -2.73
N PHE A 280 -2.89 -22.61 -2.02
CA PHE A 280 -3.15 -22.01 -0.70
C PHE A 280 -3.92 -20.69 -0.83
N ASP A 281 -5.23 -20.70 -0.55
CA ASP A 281 -6.10 -19.50 -0.47
C ASP A 281 -5.89 -18.71 0.84
N THR A 282 -5.46 -19.39 1.90
CA THR A 282 -5.06 -18.83 3.18
C THR A 282 -3.67 -19.32 3.57
N PHE A 283 -2.98 -18.58 4.45
CA PHE A 283 -1.67 -18.98 4.95
C PHE A 283 -1.80 -20.19 5.92
N PRO A 284 -1.02 -21.28 5.76
CA PRO A 284 -1.09 -22.42 6.68
C PRO A 284 -0.54 -22.06 8.06
N GLU A 285 -1.41 -21.90 9.06
CA GLU A 285 -1.01 -21.44 10.40
C GLU A 285 -0.01 -22.37 11.11
N VAL A 286 -0.02 -23.67 10.82
CA VAL A 286 0.95 -24.65 11.33
C VAL A 286 2.41 -24.27 11.08
N LEU A 287 2.69 -23.51 10.01
CA LEU A 287 4.04 -22.99 9.71
C LEU A 287 4.51 -21.96 10.73
N CYS A 288 3.58 -21.28 11.42
CA CYS A 288 3.90 -20.30 12.48
C CYS A 288 4.41 -20.97 13.77
N GLU A 289 4.27 -22.30 13.90
CA GLU A 289 4.63 -23.06 15.09
C GLU A 289 5.90 -23.92 14.90
N LEU A 290 6.49 -23.92 13.70
CA LEU A 290 7.71 -24.66 13.39
C LEU A 290 8.93 -24.05 14.12
N PRO A 291 9.54 -24.75 15.10
CA PRO A 291 10.49 -24.14 16.04
C PRO A 291 11.91 -23.95 15.48
N ALA A 292 12.15 -24.34 14.22
CA ALA A 292 13.45 -24.24 13.54
C ALA A 292 13.39 -23.62 12.14
N MET A 293 12.21 -23.16 11.69
CA MET A 293 12.01 -22.65 10.34
C MET A 293 12.83 -21.37 10.10
N LYS A 294 13.64 -21.41 9.04
CA LYS A 294 14.55 -20.34 8.58
C LYS A 294 14.15 -19.79 7.21
N GLU A 295 13.65 -20.65 6.34
CA GLU A 295 13.36 -20.33 4.94
C GLU A 295 11.96 -20.87 4.58
N LEU A 296 11.06 -19.98 4.17
CA LEU A 296 9.73 -20.33 3.67
C LEU A 296 9.50 -19.73 2.29
N ASP A 297 9.45 -20.57 1.26
CA ASP A 297 8.99 -20.18 -0.08
C ASP A 297 7.54 -20.61 -0.26
N ILE A 298 6.61 -19.66 -0.29
CA ILE A 298 5.17 -19.87 -0.50
C ILE A 298 4.67 -19.00 -1.66
N LYS A 299 5.57 -18.64 -2.59
CA LYS A 299 5.27 -17.76 -3.73
C LYS A 299 4.29 -18.42 -4.71
N ASN A 300 3.62 -17.60 -5.52
CA ASN A 300 2.60 -18.02 -6.49
C ASN A 300 1.52 -18.92 -5.86
N ASN A 301 0.87 -18.43 -4.80
CA ASN A 301 -0.33 -19.02 -4.22
C ASN A 301 -1.46 -17.96 -4.21
N SER A 302 -2.63 -18.30 -3.68
CA SER A 302 -3.81 -17.43 -3.62
C SER A 302 -3.90 -16.60 -2.32
N ILE A 303 -2.84 -16.55 -1.50
CA ILE A 303 -2.89 -16.02 -0.14
C ILE A 303 -3.20 -14.52 -0.13
N THR A 304 -4.32 -14.15 0.50
CA THR A 304 -4.80 -12.76 0.58
C THR A 304 -4.30 -12.00 1.80
N ARG A 305 -3.91 -12.68 2.87
CA ARG A 305 -3.33 -12.09 4.10
C ARG A 305 -2.32 -13.03 4.77
N LEU A 306 -1.27 -12.46 5.37
CA LEU A 306 -0.44 -13.18 6.35
C LEU A 306 -1.07 -13.03 7.76
N PRO A 307 -1.05 -14.09 8.60
CA PRO A 307 -1.58 -14.05 9.94
C PRO A 307 -0.61 -13.33 10.87
N ILE A 308 -1.10 -12.62 11.89
CA ILE A 308 -0.20 -11.97 12.86
C ILE A 308 0.63 -13.01 13.62
N ALA A 309 0.11 -14.22 13.82
CA ALA A 309 0.82 -15.34 14.44
C ALA A 309 2.17 -15.71 13.77
N LEU A 310 2.41 -15.33 12.50
CA LEU A 310 3.68 -15.59 11.82
C LEU A 310 4.88 -14.93 12.52
N HIS A 311 4.69 -13.86 13.32
CA HIS A 311 5.77 -13.27 14.12
C HIS A 311 6.37 -14.22 15.17
N ARG A 312 5.71 -15.35 15.49
CA ARG A 312 6.22 -16.40 16.39
C ARG A 312 7.38 -17.20 15.79
N ALA A 313 7.52 -17.22 14.46
CA ALA A 313 8.62 -17.88 13.76
C ALA A 313 9.91 -17.03 13.87
N ASP A 314 10.47 -16.94 15.08
CA ASP A 314 11.56 -16.03 15.46
C ASP A 314 12.87 -16.22 14.67
N LYS A 315 13.06 -17.41 14.09
CA LYS A 315 14.22 -17.81 13.27
C LYS A 315 14.04 -17.60 11.76
N LEU A 316 12.89 -17.09 11.32
CA LEU A 316 12.57 -16.90 9.91
C LEU A 316 13.44 -15.80 9.27
N GLU A 317 14.43 -16.24 8.49
CA GLU A 317 15.43 -15.40 7.82
C GLU A 317 15.00 -15.03 6.39
N ASP A 318 14.43 -15.98 5.63
CA ASP A 318 13.85 -15.73 4.30
C ASP A 318 12.36 -16.15 4.22
N LEU A 319 11.55 -15.30 3.58
CA LEU A 319 10.10 -15.44 3.43
C LEU A 319 9.70 -14.94 2.04
N ASN A 320 9.56 -15.87 1.09
CA ASN A 320 9.14 -15.57 -0.27
C ASN A 320 7.63 -15.73 -0.42
N VAL A 321 6.92 -14.61 -0.37
CA VAL A 321 5.46 -14.51 -0.56
C VAL A 321 5.09 -13.89 -1.92
N PHE A 322 6.04 -13.79 -2.87
CA PHE A 322 5.80 -13.16 -4.17
C PHE A 322 4.65 -13.82 -4.95
N GLY A 323 4.01 -13.09 -5.86
CA GLY A 323 2.92 -13.63 -6.68
C GLY A 323 1.62 -13.97 -5.94
N ASN A 324 1.54 -13.74 -4.62
CA ASN A 324 0.30 -13.84 -3.85
C ASN A 324 -0.50 -12.52 -3.89
N PRO A 325 -1.84 -12.55 -3.89
CA PRO A 325 -2.71 -11.37 -3.88
C PRO A 325 -2.81 -10.68 -2.51
N LEU A 326 -1.67 -10.43 -1.86
CA LEU A 326 -1.61 -9.91 -0.49
C LEU A 326 -2.25 -8.51 -0.35
N THR A 327 -3.17 -8.42 0.60
CA THR A 327 -3.81 -7.19 1.11
C THR A 327 -3.23 -6.77 2.47
N TYR A 328 -2.66 -7.73 3.22
CA TYR A 328 -2.05 -7.53 4.52
C TYR A 328 -0.81 -8.45 4.67
N PRO A 329 0.38 -7.93 5.06
CA PRO A 329 0.70 -6.53 5.38
C PRO A 329 0.47 -5.53 4.22
N PRO A 330 0.37 -4.22 4.52
CA PRO A 330 0.25 -3.19 3.49
C PRO A 330 1.41 -3.24 2.48
N ARG A 331 1.14 -2.86 1.22
CA ARG A 331 2.10 -3.00 0.09
C ARG A 331 3.46 -2.31 0.25
N HIS A 332 3.62 -1.42 1.23
CA HIS A 332 4.90 -0.77 1.55
C HIS A 332 5.78 -1.60 2.51
N VAL A 333 5.22 -2.60 3.18
CA VAL A 333 5.94 -3.52 4.09
C VAL A 333 6.46 -4.70 3.27
N GLN A 334 7.70 -4.60 2.79
CA GLN A 334 8.31 -5.60 1.88
C GLN A 334 9.62 -6.19 2.43
N GLY A 335 9.82 -7.48 2.19
CA GLY A 335 10.97 -8.26 2.66
C GLY A 335 10.82 -8.78 4.10
N THR A 336 11.39 -9.96 4.37
CA THR A 336 11.18 -10.75 5.61
C THR A 336 11.25 -9.93 6.88
N ARG A 337 12.35 -9.19 7.09
CA ARG A 337 12.56 -8.41 8.32
C ARG A 337 11.53 -7.30 8.51
N ALA A 338 11.05 -6.66 7.44
CA ALA A 338 10.03 -5.62 7.55
C ALA A 338 8.66 -6.24 7.89
N ILE A 339 8.30 -7.34 7.21
CA ILE A 339 7.08 -8.11 7.48
C ILE A 339 7.07 -8.61 8.94
N MET A 340 8.14 -9.26 9.39
CA MET A 340 8.25 -9.80 10.75
C MET A 340 8.23 -8.71 11.82
N THR A 341 8.89 -7.56 11.57
CA THR A 341 8.84 -6.41 12.50
C THR A 341 7.43 -5.83 12.60
N PHE A 342 6.74 -5.65 11.45
CA PHE A 342 5.37 -5.16 11.41
C PHE A 342 4.40 -6.12 12.11
N LEU A 343 4.42 -7.41 11.77
CA LEU A 343 3.54 -8.41 12.40
C LEU A 343 3.80 -8.53 13.90
N LYS A 344 5.05 -8.38 14.36
CA LYS A 344 5.36 -8.31 15.79
C LYS A 344 4.75 -7.08 16.46
N GLN A 345 4.92 -5.89 15.88
CA GLN A 345 4.33 -4.64 16.41
C GLN A 345 2.80 -4.72 16.48
N GLN A 346 2.16 -5.29 15.45
CA GLN A 346 0.71 -5.50 15.47
C GLN A 346 0.30 -6.54 16.53
N GLY A 347 1.09 -7.59 16.75
CA GLY A 347 0.89 -8.55 17.86
C GLY A 347 1.05 -7.93 19.26
N GLU A 348 1.93 -6.95 19.42
CA GLU A 348 2.09 -6.17 20.66
C GLU A 348 0.91 -5.20 20.87
N ASN A 349 0.47 -4.49 19.82
CA ASN A 349 -0.68 -3.58 19.86
C ASN A 349 -2.02 -4.30 20.12
N LEU A 350 -2.15 -5.56 19.72
CA LEU A 350 -3.36 -6.37 19.95
C LEU A 350 -3.52 -6.85 21.40
N GLN A 351 -2.54 -6.66 22.29
CA GLN A 351 -2.67 -7.07 23.69
C GLN A 351 -3.73 -6.21 24.41
N PRO A 352 -4.86 -6.79 24.88
CA PRO A 352 -5.94 -6.01 25.47
C PRO A 352 -5.53 -5.40 26.81
N GLN A 353 -5.72 -4.09 26.96
CA GLN A 353 -5.34 -3.34 28.15
C GLN A 353 -6.57 -3.04 29.01
N THR A 354 -6.51 -3.29 30.32
CA THR A 354 -7.57 -2.92 31.25
C THR A 354 -7.43 -1.44 31.63
N VAL A 355 -8.15 -0.56 30.93
CA VAL A 355 -8.14 0.89 31.15
C VAL A 355 -9.43 1.29 31.88
N ASN A 356 -9.30 1.88 33.07
CA ASN A 356 -10.42 2.27 33.93
C ASN A 356 -11.42 1.12 34.24
N GLY A 357 -10.95 -0.13 34.23
CA GLY A 357 -11.77 -1.33 34.43
C GLY A 357 -12.39 -1.91 33.15
N HIS A 358 -12.32 -1.21 32.02
CA HIS A 358 -12.78 -1.68 30.71
C HIS A 358 -11.64 -2.34 29.93
N LEU A 359 -11.97 -3.36 29.14
CA LEU A 359 -11.01 -3.98 28.23
C LEU A 359 -10.90 -3.13 26.95
N LYS A 360 -9.81 -2.37 26.79
CA LYS A 360 -9.48 -1.57 25.60
C LYS A 360 -8.50 -2.30 24.68
N ILE A 361 -8.70 -2.14 23.37
CA ILE A 361 -7.66 -2.27 22.34
C ILE A 361 -7.50 -0.90 21.68
N ASP A 362 -6.25 -0.51 21.45
CA ASP A 362 -5.88 0.73 20.79
C ASP A 362 -5.03 0.43 19.55
N LEU A 363 -5.65 0.54 18.38
CA LEU A 363 -5.02 0.43 17.08
C LEU A 363 -5.04 1.79 16.35
N SER A 364 -5.13 2.90 17.09
CA SER A 364 -5.13 4.23 16.50
C SER A 364 -3.77 4.58 15.90
N ASN A 365 -3.75 5.39 14.83
CA ASN A 365 -2.52 5.94 14.23
C ASN A 365 -1.55 4.87 13.68
N GLN A 366 -2.03 3.67 13.30
CA GLN A 366 -1.21 2.53 12.87
C GLN A 366 -1.05 2.39 11.35
N GLY A 367 -1.70 3.24 10.54
CA GLY A 367 -1.70 3.13 9.08
C GLY A 367 -2.42 1.88 8.56
N LEU A 368 -3.40 1.36 9.32
CA LEU A 368 -4.14 0.14 8.98
C LEU A 368 -5.08 0.38 7.80
N THR A 369 -4.95 -0.44 6.76
CA THR A 369 -5.90 -0.52 5.63
C THR A 369 -7.09 -1.44 5.91
N SER A 370 -6.95 -2.34 6.89
CA SER A 370 -7.98 -3.24 7.41
C SER A 370 -7.73 -3.51 8.90
N ILE A 371 -8.80 -3.81 9.64
CA ILE A 371 -8.71 -4.26 11.05
C ILE A 371 -8.29 -5.76 11.04
N PRO A 372 -7.29 -6.20 11.83
CA PRO A 372 -6.95 -7.62 11.94
C PRO A 372 -8.15 -8.46 12.42
N GLU A 373 -8.35 -9.64 11.83
CA GLU A 373 -9.49 -10.50 12.22
C GLU A 373 -9.37 -11.00 13.67
N GLU A 374 -8.13 -11.13 14.13
CA GLU A 374 -7.71 -11.45 15.49
C GLU A 374 -8.32 -10.51 16.55
N VAL A 375 -8.75 -9.29 16.18
CA VAL A 375 -9.51 -8.38 17.06
C VAL A 375 -10.89 -8.94 17.41
N PHE A 376 -11.58 -9.56 16.44
CA PHE A 376 -12.99 -9.93 16.57
C PHE A 376 -13.21 -11.19 17.42
N ASP A 377 -12.17 -11.98 17.64
CA ASP A 377 -12.20 -13.15 18.51
C ASP A 377 -12.02 -12.79 19.99
N ILE A 378 -11.61 -11.54 20.27
CA ILE A 378 -11.52 -10.97 21.62
C ILE A 378 -12.93 -10.53 22.06
N THR A 379 -13.84 -11.50 22.18
CA THR A 379 -15.26 -11.33 22.57
C THR A 379 -15.46 -10.67 23.95
N GLY A 380 -14.38 -10.54 24.72
CA GLY A 380 -14.34 -9.77 25.96
C GLY A 380 -14.23 -8.26 25.80
N LEU A 381 -13.98 -7.74 24.58
CA LEU A 381 -13.62 -6.34 24.35
C LEU A 381 -14.77 -5.35 24.64
N GLU A 382 -14.44 -4.26 25.33
CA GLU A 382 -15.40 -3.23 25.73
C GLU A 382 -15.12 -1.88 25.04
N VAL A 383 -13.86 -1.55 24.76
CA VAL A 383 -13.45 -0.35 24.03
C VAL A 383 -12.58 -0.72 22.83
N LEU A 384 -12.94 -0.26 21.64
CA LEU A 384 -12.13 -0.40 20.43
C LEU A 384 -11.83 0.98 19.84
N ASP A 385 -10.55 1.26 19.65
CA ASP A 385 -10.06 2.46 18.98
C ASP A 385 -9.29 2.04 17.73
N VAL A 386 -9.80 2.44 16.56
CA VAL A 386 -9.18 2.25 15.25
C VAL A 386 -9.08 3.57 14.50
N SER A 387 -9.09 4.69 15.24
CA SER A 387 -9.08 6.04 14.68
C SER A 387 -7.76 6.38 13.98
N ASN A 388 -7.77 7.37 13.08
CA ASN A 388 -6.58 7.89 12.40
C ASN A 388 -5.81 6.80 11.61
N ASN A 389 -6.52 6.11 10.72
CA ASN A 389 -6.01 4.99 9.91
C ASN A 389 -6.43 5.13 8.43
N GLU A 390 -6.08 4.15 7.60
CA GLU A 390 -6.43 4.10 6.17
C GLU A 390 -7.62 3.15 5.89
N LEU A 391 -8.49 2.91 6.89
CA LEU A 391 -9.61 1.96 6.75
C LEU A 391 -10.61 2.47 5.71
N THR A 392 -10.88 1.62 4.71
CA THR A 392 -11.90 1.88 3.68
C THR A 392 -13.25 1.26 4.00
N SER A 393 -13.26 0.23 4.85
CA SER A 393 -14.46 -0.43 5.39
C SER A 393 -14.18 -1.03 6.78
N ILE A 394 -15.26 -1.38 7.48
CA ILE A 394 -15.22 -2.23 8.70
C ILE A 394 -15.94 -3.53 8.32
N PRO A 395 -15.39 -4.73 8.64
CA PRO A 395 -16.02 -6.00 8.29
C PRO A 395 -17.19 -6.33 9.22
N GLU A 396 -18.18 -7.10 8.73
CA GLU A 396 -19.32 -7.60 9.52
C GLU A 396 -18.90 -8.43 10.76
N ALA A 397 -17.65 -8.94 10.79
CA ALA A 397 -17.06 -9.61 11.95
C ALA A 397 -17.04 -8.75 13.23
N ILE A 398 -17.15 -7.41 13.12
CA ILE A 398 -17.34 -6.49 14.25
C ILE A 398 -18.51 -6.89 15.16
N GLY A 399 -19.54 -7.57 14.62
CA GLY A 399 -20.68 -8.08 15.39
C GLY A 399 -20.36 -9.17 16.41
N ARG A 400 -19.16 -9.77 16.37
CA ARG A 400 -18.69 -10.71 17.41
C ARG A 400 -18.45 -10.01 18.76
N LEU A 401 -18.18 -8.71 18.76
CA LEU A 401 -17.79 -7.92 19.94
C LEU A 401 -18.99 -7.50 20.79
N GLN A 402 -19.81 -8.46 21.24
CA GLN A 402 -21.05 -8.24 21.99
C GLN A 402 -20.89 -7.61 23.40
N LYS A 403 -19.67 -7.26 23.80
CA LYS A 403 -19.39 -6.45 24.99
C LYS A 403 -19.07 -4.98 24.70
N LEU A 404 -18.89 -4.58 23.44
CA LEU A 404 -18.42 -3.25 23.06
C LEU A 404 -19.36 -2.14 23.55
N ASN A 405 -18.81 -1.22 24.36
CA ASN A 405 -19.49 -0.04 24.89
C ASN A 405 -19.03 1.26 24.21
N ARG A 406 -17.79 1.30 23.70
CA ARG A 406 -17.22 2.45 22.98
C ARG A 406 -16.48 1.99 21.73
N MET A 407 -16.77 2.64 20.61
CA MET A 407 -16.05 2.47 19.35
C MET A 407 -15.61 3.85 18.81
N ASP A 408 -14.32 4.00 18.51
CA ASP A 408 -13.81 5.11 17.72
C ASP A 408 -13.19 4.61 16.41
N ALA A 409 -13.69 5.12 15.30
CA ALA A 409 -13.19 4.89 13.94
C ALA A 409 -13.09 6.22 13.16
N GLY A 410 -12.94 7.35 13.87
CA GLY A 410 -12.76 8.66 13.26
C GLY A 410 -11.43 8.78 12.48
N GLY A 411 -11.31 9.76 11.59
CA GLY A 411 -10.07 9.98 10.82
C GLY A 411 -9.71 8.79 9.93
N ASN A 412 -10.64 8.37 9.07
CA ASN A 412 -10.50 7.19 8.21
C ASN A 412 -11.08 7.46 6.80
N MET A 413 -11.11 6.45 5.93
CA MET A 413 -11.62 6.56 4.55
C MET A 413 -12.99 5.87 4.35
N LEU A 414 -13.73 5.59 5.44
CA LEU A 414 -14.98 4.81 5.41
C LEU A 414 -16.05 5.51 4.57
N THR A 415 -16.61 4.79 3.60
CA THR A 415 -17.74 5.25 2.77
C THR A 415 -19.10 4.73 3.25
N SER A 416 -19.10 3.64 4.01
CA SER A 416 -20.28 3.02 4.62
C SER A 416 -19.93 2.31 5.94
N LEU A 417 -20.92 1.77 6.65
CA LEU A 417 -20.77 1.02 7.88
C LEU A 417 -21.50 -0.35 7.77
N PRO A 418 -20.91 -1.46 8.29
CA PRO A 418 -21.51 -2.80 8.24
C PRO A 418 -22.74 -2.91 9.14
N GLN A 419 -23.70 -3.76 8.75
CA GLN A 419 -24.97 -3.91 9.47
C GLN A 419 -24.78 -4.48 10.89
N ALA A 420 -23.75 -5.29 11.10
CA ALA A 420 -23.39 -5.88 12.37
C ALA A 420 -23.22 -4.87 13.52
N ILE A 421 -22.82 -3.61 13.25
CA ILE A 421 -22.69 -2.59 14.29
C ILE A 421 -24.05 -2.32 14.96
N GLY A 422 -25.17 -2.38 14.20
CA GLY A 422 -26.53 -2.23 14.73
C GLY A 422 -26.97 -3.33 15.72
N SER A 423 -26.20 -4.42 15.83
CA SER A 423 -26.40 -5.49 16.82
C SER A 423 -25.69 -5.25 18.15
N LEU A 424 -24.78 -4.26 18.24
CA LEU A 424 -23.95 -3.98 19.41
C LEU A 424 -24.76 -3.28 20.51
N SER A 425 -25.67 -4.02 21.13
CA SER A 425 -26.69 -3.53 22.08
C SER A 425 -26.16 -2.79 23.31
N LYS A 426 -24.86 -2.91 23.61
CA LYS A 426 -24.18 -2.22 24.72
C LYS A 426 -23.49 -0.91 24.32
N LEU A 427 -23.43 -0.56 23.04
CA LEU A 427 -22.70 0.61 22.56
C LEU A 427 -23.35 1.89 23.09
N THR A 428 -22.63 2.63 23.94
CA THR A 428 -23.01 3.94 24.47
C THR A 428 -22.30 5.08 23.75
N HIS A 429 -21.10 4.85 23.21
CA HIS A 429 -20.30 5.87 22.53
C HIS A 429 -19.86 5.40 21.12
N LEU A 430 -20.20 6.18 20.10
CA LEU A 430 -19.81 5.94 18.71
C LEU A 430 -19.21 7.20 18.07
N TYR A 431 -17.93 7.10 17.68
CA TYR A 431 -17.19 8.15 16.99
C TYR A 431 -16.79 7.67 15.59
N ILE A 432 -17.28 8.37 14.57
CA ILE A 432 -17.11 8.08 13.13
C ILE A 432 -16.93 9.39 12.34
N TYR A 433 -16.25 10.36 12.96
CA TYR A 433 -15.94 11.68 12.39
C TYR A 433 -14.81 11.61 11.36
N ASP A 434 -14.61 12.66 10.57
CA ASP A 434 -13.54 12.78 9.57
C ASP A 434 -13.42 11.51 8.69
N ASN A 435 -14.48 11.30 7.91
CA ASN A 435 -14.69 10.11 7.09
C ASN A 435 -15.41 10.49 5.78
N ARG A 436 -15.86 9.51 4.99
CA ARG A 436 -16.44 9.71 3.66
C ARG A 436 -17.92 9.31 3.57
N LEU A 437 -18.59 9.16 4.72
CA LEU A 437 -19.99 8.70 4.82
C LEU A 437 -20.95 9.70 4.16
N THR A 438 -21.77 9.23 3.23
CA THR A 438 -22.80 10.05 2.53
C THR A 438 -24.17 10.01 3.20
N GLU A 439 -24.41 8.99 4.03
CA GLU A 439 -25.62 8.78 4.82
C GLU A 439 -25.27 8.05 6.13
N LEU A 440 -26.14 8.16 7.14
CA LEU A 440 -26.10 7.28 8.30
C LEU A 440 -27.17 6.19 8.12
N PRO A 441 -26.81 4.90 8.24
CA PRO A 441 -27.72 3.80 7.93
C PRO A 441 -28.86 3.72 8.96
N PRO A 442 -30.10 3.37 8.57
CA PRO A 442 -31.26 3.37 9.48
C PRO A 442 -31.12 2.49 10.72
N TRP A 443 -30.28 1.45 10.68
CA TRP A 443 -29.99 0.60 11.84
C TRP A 443 -29.24 1.32 12.96
N ILE A 444 -28.63 2.50 12.72
CA ILE A 444 -28.01 3.27 13.82
C ILE A 444 -29.03 3.57 14.94
N CYS A 445 -30.31 3.69 14.57
CA CYS A 445 -31.43 3.91 15.49
C CYS A 445 -31.86 2.66 16.30
N SER A 446 -31.25 1.47 16.11
CA SER A 446 -31.42 0.32 17.02
C SER A 446 -30.45 0.35 18.20
N LEU A 447 -29.45 1.23 18.20
CA LEU A 447 -28.51 1.45 19.32
C LEU A 447 -29.19 2.25 20.45
N CYS A 448 -30.22 1.67 21.06
CA CYS A 448 -31.06 2.34 22.07
C CYS A 448 -30.32 2.74 23.37
N ASN A 449 -29.10 2.26 23.56
CA ASN A 449 -28.20 2.65 24.65
C ASN A 449 -27.23 3.78 24.29
N LEU A 450 -27.25 4.31 23.06
CA LEU A 450 -26.29 5.33 22.61
C LEU A 450 -26.52 6.66 23.35
N GLU A 451 -25.44 7.14 23.98
CA GLU A 451 -25.34 8.36 24.79
C GLU A 451 -24.56 9.44 24.02
N VAL A 452 -23.50 9.06 23.30
CA VAL A 452 -22.66 9.97 22.49
C VAL A 452 -22.57 9.49 21.04
N LEU A 453 -22.90 10.37 20.09
CA LEU A 453 -22.78 10.15 18.65
C LEU A 453 -22.02 11.30 17.97
N VAL A 454 -20.84 11.01 17.43
CA VAL A 454 -19.98 11.99 16.73
C VAL A 454 -19.75 11.55 15.29
N VAL A 455 -20.30 12.33 14.35
CA VAL A 455 -20.32 12.05 12.90
C VAL A 455 -19.85 13.26 12.07
N GLY A 456 -19.25 14.27 12.71
CA GLY A 456 -18.79 15.48 12.06
C GLY A 456 -17.70 15.25 11.01
N ASN A 457 -17.45 16.21 10.12
CA ASN A 457 -16.51 16.08 9.00
C ASN A 457 -16.83 14.84 8.12
N ASN A 458 -18.02 14.84 7.52
CA ASN A 458 -18.49 13.78 6.63
C ASN A 458 -19.24 14.38 5.42
N ARG A 459 -19.99 13.56 4.69
CA ARG A 459 -20.73 13.96 3.47
C ARG A 459 -22.24 13.77 3.63
N LEU A 460 -22.73 13.70 4.87
CA LEU A 460 -24.13 13.43 5.20
C LEU A 460 -25.05 14.50 4.62
N SER A 461 -26.04 14.08 3.84
CA SER A 461 -27.05 14.98 3.26
C SER A 461 -28.36 15.05 4.05
N THR A 462 -28.63 14.03 4.86
CA THR A 462 -29.78 13.87 5.76
C THR A 462 -29.36 13.11 7.03
N LEU A 463 -30.25 13.06 8.03
CA LEU A 463 -30.19 12.15 9.17
C LEU A 463 -31.35 11.14 9.08
N PRO A 464 -31.24 9.93 9.67
CA PRO A 464 -32.31 8.94 9.64
C PRO A 464 -33.56 9.46 10.35
N PRO A 465 -34.78 9.15 9.84
CA PRO A 465 -36.03 9.68 10.40
C PRO A 465 -36.27 9.20 11.84
N ASP A 466 -35.90 7.95 12.11
CA ASP A 466 -36.11 7.24 13.38
C ASP A 466 -35.14 7.63 14.51
N ILE A 467 -34.37 8.71 14.35
CA ILE A 467 -33.32 9.16 15.30
C ILE A 467 -33.85 9.35 16.73
N GLU A 468 -35.15 9.64 16.89
CA GLU A 468 -35.88 9.69 18.17
C GLU A 468 -35.90 8.38 18.99
N LYS A 469 -35.45 7.26 18.41
CA LYS A 469 -35.24 6.00 19.14
C LYS A 469 -33.99 6.02 20.05
N LEU A 470 -33.03 6.93 19.81
CA LEU A 470 -31.81 7.10 20.61
C LEU A 470 -32.08 7.84 21.94
N ARG A 471 -33.01 7.34 22.75
CA ARG A 471 -33.56 8.05 23.91
C ARG A 471 -32.55 8.39 25.02
N LYS A 472 -31.36 7.79 25.01
CA LYS A 472 -30.27 8.11 25.92
C LYS A 472 -29.32 9.21 25.44
N LEU A 473 -29.43 9.65 24.18
CA LEU A 473 -28.43 10.51 23.56
C LEU A 473 -28.33 11.88 24.27
N THR A 474 -27.15 12.16 24.83
CA THR A 474 -26.78 13.42 25.47
C THR A 474 -25.99 14.33 24.53
N ASN A 475 -25.18 13.76 23.64
CA ASN A 475 -24.28 14.52 22.76
C ASN A 475 -24.46 14.09 21.29
N LEU A 476 -24.80 15.05 20.42
CA LEU A 476 -24.94 14.84 18.98
C LEU A 476 -24.10 15.85 18.19
N HIS A 477 -23.04 15.37 17.55
CA HIS A 477 -22.10 16.17 16.77
C HIS A 477 -22.19 15.83 15.28
N ILE A 478 -22.86 16.69 14.51
CA ILE A 478 -23.22 16.55 13.08
C ILE A 478 -22.66 17.71 12.21
N HIS A 479 -21.65 18.42 12.71
CA HIS A 479 -20.99 19.55 12.03
C HIS A 479 -20.22 19.13 10.77
N ASP A 480 -19.80 20.10 9.94
CA ASP A 480 -18.97 19.88 8.74
C ASP A 480 -19.55 18.78 7.83
N ASN A 481 -20.78 19.02 7.39
CA ASN A 481 -21.58 18.07 6.62
C ASN A 481 -22.45 18.82 5.56
N GLN A 482 -23.37 18.12 4.90
CA GLN A 482 -24.18 18.68 3.80
C GLN A 482 -25.69 18.79 4.12
N LEU A 483 -26.04 18.76 5.41
CA LEU A 483 -27.43 18.72 5.89
C LEU A 483 -28.20 19.99 5.51
N LYS A 484 -29.38 19.83 4.89
CA LYS A 484 -30.27 20.94 4.49
C LYS A 484 -31.28 21.34 5.58
N GLU A 485 -31.62 20.39 6.45
CA GLU A 485 -32.47 20.57 7.62
C GLU A 485 -32.14 19.49 8.68
N VAL A 486 -32.45 19.79 9.94
CA VAL A 486 -32.39 18.83 11.06
C VAL A 486 -33.81 18.29 11.28
N PRO A 487 -34.03 16.96 11.32
CA PRO A 487 -35.36 16.38 11.41
C PRO A 487 -36.06 16.72 12.74
N GLN A 488 -37.37 16.93 12.68
CA GLN A 488 -38.22 17.23 13.85
C GLN A 488 -38.14 16.15 14.94
N ALA A 489 -37.82 14.89 14.58
CA ALA A 489 -37.59 13.77 15.48
C ALA A 489 -36.51 14.04 16.56
N ILE A 490 -35.48 14.86 16.27
CA ILE A 490 -34.47 15.24 17.27
C ILE A 490 -35.12 15.98 18.46
N CYS A 491 -36.25 16.65 18.27
CA CYS A 491 -37.00 17.32 19.34
C CYS A 491 -37.71 16.36 20.32
N SER A 492 -37.53 15.04 20.14
CA SER A 492 -37.96 13.97 21.05
C SER A 492 -36.80 13.45 21.93
N LEU A 493 -35.56 13.88 21.70
CA LEU A 493 -34.36 13.47 22.45
C LEU A 493 -34.23 14.28 23.75
N LEU A 494 -35.11 14.01 24.73
CA LEU A 494 -35.23 14.84 25.94
C LEU A 494 -33.98 14.87 26.83
N ASN A 495 -33.04 13.94 26.66
CA ASN A 495 -31.77 13.89 27.39
C ASN A 495 -30.62 14.65 26.69
N LEU A 496 -30.86 15.24 25.51
CA LEU A 496 -29.81 15.90 24.73
C LEU A 496 -29.33 17.18 25.43
N GLU A 497 -28.07 17.18 25.83
CA GLU A 497 -27.38 18.32 26.46
C GLU A 497 -26.57 19.14 25.44
N VAL A 498 -25.99 18.50 24.42
CA VAL A 498 -25.10 19.15 23.44
C VAL A 498 -25.54 18.82 22.01
N LEU A 499 -25.82 19.86 21.21
CA LEU A 499 -26.20 19.75 19.80
C LEU A 499 -25.29 20.64 18.92
N VAL A 500 -24.35 19.99 18.23
CA VAL A 500 -23.33 20.65 17.39
C VAL A 500 -23.62 20.39 15.91
N THR A 501 -24.04 21.42 15.19
CA THR A 501 -24.52 21.35 13.79
C THR A 501 -23.84 22.37 12.86
N GLY A 502 -22.70 22.94 13.28
CA GLY A 502 -21.95 23.95 12.54
C GLY A 502 -21.52 23.53 11.13
N ASN A 503 -21.19 24.51 10.27
CA ASN A 503 -20.74 24.29 8.88
C ASN A 503 -21.58 23.27 8.09
N ASN A 504 -22.83 23.64 7.81
CA ASN A 504 -23.81 22.81 7.11
C ASN A 504 -24.61 23.68 6.11
N ARG A 505 -25.76 23.18 5.62
CA ARG A 505 -26.63 23.90 4.67
C ARG A 505 -28.02 24.17 5.26
N LEU A 506 -28.12 24.25 6.59
CA LEU A 506 -29.38 24.43 7.32
C LEU A 506 -30.00 25.78 7.01
N SER A 507 -31.24 25.77 6.53
CA SER A 507 -32.03 26.99 6.26
C SER A 507 -32.95 27.41 7.40
N LYS A 508 -33.18 26.48 8.35
CA LYS A 508 -34.09 26.55 9.50
C LYS A 508 -33.66 25.50 10.53
N LEU A 509 -34.00 25.73 11.79
CA LEU A 509 -34.07 24.66 12.79
C LEU A 509 -35.51 24.10 12.87
N PRO A 510 -35.69 22.85 13.35
CA PRO A 510 -37.01 22.31 13.63
C PRO A 510 -37.73 23.15 14.72
N PRO A 511 -39.04 23.48 14.57
CA PRO A 511 -39.77 24.27 15.56
C PRO A 511 -39.83 23.67 16.97
N GLY A 512 -39.52 22.39 17.13
CA GLY A 512 -39.55 21.70 18.43
C GLY A 512 -38.33 21.89 19.34
N VAL A 513 -37.27 22.61 18.93
CA VAL A 513 -36.01 22.71 19.73
C VAL A 513 -36.25 23.18 21.17
N GLY A 514 -37.22 24.07 21.41
CA GLY A 514 -37.62 24.51 22.77
C GLY A 514 -38.13 23.38 23.70
N ARG A 515 -38.32 22.15 23.21
CA ARG A 515 -38.66 20.96 24.02
C ARG A 515 -37.44 20.29 24.65
N LEU A 516 -36.22 20.62 24.22
CA LEU A 516 -34.97 20.00 24.67
C LEU A 516 -34.50 20.61 25.99
N GLN A 517 -35.26 20.38 27.07
CA GLN A 517 -35.11 21.10 28.34
C GLN A 517 -33.76 20.90 29.05
N ASN A 518 -33.01 19.83 28.71
CA ASN A 518 -31.66 19.58 29.20
C ASN A 518 -30.54 20.20 28.35
N LEU A 519 -30.87 20.82 27.20
CA LEU A 519 -29.89 21.36 26.26
C LEU A 519 -29.11 22.53 26.87
N ARG A 520 -27.79 22.35 27.00
CA ARG A 520 -26.81 23.33 27.47
C ARG A 520 -26.17 24.09 26.32
N GLU A 521 -25.87 23.39 25.23
CA GLU A 521 -25.02 23.88 24.15
C GLU A 521 -25.68 23.68 22.79
N LEU A 522 -25.77 24.76 21.99
CA LEU A 522 -26.34 24.74 20.66
C LEU A 522 -25.45 25.53 19.69
N PHE A 523 -24.70 24.80 18.86
CA PHE A 523 -23.83 25.36 17.83
C PHE A 523 -24.45 25.15 16.45
N ILE A 524 -24.89 26.23 15.81
CA ILE A 524 -25.52 26.24 14.48
C ILE A 524 -24.79 27.19 13.52
N ASN A 525 -23.56 27.57 13.85
CA ASN A 525 -22.71 28.46 13.08
C ASN A 525 -22.51 28.01 11.63
N ASP A 526 -22.11 28.92 10.75
CA ASP A 526 -21.73 28.61 9.36
C ASP A 526 -22.83 27.86 8.60
N ASN A 527 -24.02 28.47 8.56
CA ASN A 527 -25.23 27.91 7.99
C ASN A 527 -26.04 28.99 7.26
N GLN A 528 -27.31 28.73 6.95
CA GLN A 528 -28.20 29.65 6.22
C GLN A 528 -29.49 29.98 6.99
N VAL A 529 -29.47 29.82 8.31
CA VAL A 529 -30.61 30.04 9.20
C VAL A 529 -31.00 31.52 9.20
N LYS A 530 -32.29 31.79 8.96
CA LYS A 530 -32.85 33.16 8.94
C LYS A 530 -33.48 33.59 10.27
N MET A 531 -33.96 32.64 11.05
CA MET A 531 -34.68 32.84 12.30
C MET A 531 -34.47 31.65 13.22
N LEU A 532 -34.39 31.88 14.52
CA LEU A 532 -34.43 30.81 15.53
C LEU A 532 -35.88 30.45 15.88
N PRO A 533 -36.16 29.20 16.28
CA PRO A 533 -37.51 28.77 16.64
C PRO A 533 -37.98 29.41 17.96
N LEU A 534 -39.30 29.61 18.10
CA LEU A 534 -39.90 30.07 19.34
C LEU A 534 -39.59 29.10 20.49
N GLY A 535 -39.30 29.64 21.68
CA GLY A 535 -38.98 28.84 22.87
C GLY A 535 -37.52 28.40 23.00
N VAL A 536 -36.61 28.72 22.06
CA VAL A 536 -35.17 28.44 22.24
C VAL A 536 -34.57 29.16 23.45
N PHE A 537 -35.05 30.37 23.76
CA PHE A 537 -34.70 31.12 24.97
C PHE A 537 -35.55 30.76 26.21
N SER A 538 -36.33 29.68 26.14
CA SER A 538 -37.12 29.14 27.25
C SER A 538 -36.55 27.81 27.78
N LEU A 539 -35.30 27.52 27.43
CA LEU A 539 -34.52 26.37 27.89
C LEU A 539 -33.76 26.76 29.17
N PHE A 540 -34.02 26.07 30.28
CA PHE A 540 -33.50 26.46 31.60
C PHE A 540 -31.99 26.20 31.76
N ASN A 541 -31.50 25.06 31.26
CA ASN A 541 -30.10 24.65 31.40
C ASN A 541 -29.18 25.25 30.33
N PHE A 542 -29.68 26.18 29.51
CA PHE A 542 -29.04 26.60 28.26
C PHE A 542 -27.94 27.64 28.51
N GLU A 543 -26.68 27.26 28.31
CA GLU A 543 -25.47 28.03 28.67
C GLU A 543 -24.75 28.65 27.45
N VAL A 544 -24.70 27.97 26.30
CA VAL A 544 -23.95 28.41 25.11
C VAL A 544 -24.80 28.37 23.85
N LEU A 545 -24.86 29.50 23.14
CA LEU A 545 -25.55 29.66 21.85
C LEU A 545 -24.61 30.26 20.81
N ASP A 546 -24.24 29.50 19.78
CA ASP A 546 -23.54 30.01 18.60
C ASP A 546 -24.41 29.92 17.34
N VAL A 547 -24.75 31.09 16.79
CA VAL A 547 -25.49 31.25 15.53
C VAL A 547 -24.70 32.06 14.52
N SER A 548 -23.38 32.19 14.68
CA SER A 548 -22.52 33.01 13.82
C SER A 548 -22.51 32.57 12.36
N ASN A 549 -22.05 33.44 11.45
CA ASN A 549 -21.95 33.16 10.01
C ASN A 549 -23.26 32.63 9.39
N ASN A 550 -24.39 33.29 9.70
CA ASN A 550 -25.73 32.90 9.27
C ASN A 550 -26.48 34.09 8.63
N LYS A 551 -27.81 34.01 8.55
CA LYS A 551 -28.70 34.99 7.91
C LYS A 551 -29.76 35.52 8.89
N VAL A 552 -29.49 35.44 10.20
CA VAL A 552 -30.42 35.82 11.27
C VAL A 552 -30.53 37.34 11.36
N SER A 553 -31.75 37.87 11.35
CA SER A 553 -32.01 39.31 11.51
C SER A 553 -32.78 39.67 12.79
N THR A 554 -33.44 38.69 13.43
CA THR A 554 -34.17 38.88 14.69
C THR A 554 -34.02 37.66 15.60
N LEU A 555 -34.07 37.89 16.91
CA LEU A 555 -34.10 36.85 17.93
C LEU A 555 -35.53 36.73 18.51
N PRO A 556 -36.06 35.52 18.74
CA PRO A 556 -37.35 35.33 19.40
C PRO A 556 -37.35 35.83 20.86
N PRO A 557 -38.52 36.24 21.41
CA PRO A 557 -38.63 36.73 22.78
C PRO A 557 -38.55 35.59 23.82
N GLY A 558 -38.34 35.97 25.09
CA GLY A 558 -38.52 35.08 26.26
C GLY A 558 -37.28 34.80 27.12
N ALA A 559 -36.18 35.53 26.94
CA ALA A 559 -34.86 35.18 27.49
C ALA A 559 -34.65 35.37 29.01
N LYS A 560 -35.62 35.90 29.75
CA LYS A 560 -35.51 36.16 31.21
C LYS A 560 -35.14 34.95 32.05
N ASN A 561 -35.46 33.75 31.55
CA ASN A 561 -35.27 32.49 32.26
C ASN A 561 -34.14 31.63 31.64
N ALA A 562 -33.45 32.12 30.61
CA ALA A 562 -32.32 31.41 30.01
C ALA A 562 -31.04 31.68 30.80
N ASN A 563 -30.27 30.64 31.09
CA ASN A 563 -28.99 30.74 31.78
C ASN A 563 -27.81 30.97 30.81
N LEU A 564 -28.05 31.63 29.67
CA LEU A 564 -27.03 31.79 28.62
C LEU A 564 -25.89 32.67 29.13
N ARG A 565 -24.69 32.10 29.11
CA ARG A 565 -23.42 32.71 29.53
C ARG A 565 -22.64 33.22 28.31
N GLU A 566 -22.60 32.44 27.24
CA GLU A 566 -21.93 32.80 25.99
C GLU A 566 -22.90 32.85 24.80
N VAL A 567 -22.89 33.97 24.07
CA VAL A 567 -23.76 34.19 22.91
C VAL A 567 -22.95 34.72 21.72
N TYR A 568 -22.85 33.93 20.66
CA TYR A 568 -22.13 34.26 19.43
C TYR A 568 -23.12 34.50 18.28
N LEU A 569 -23.20 35.75 17.84
CA LEU A 569 -24.11 36.27 16.82
C LEU A 569 -23.39 36.88 15.61
N TYR A 570 -22.06 36.75 15.53
CA TYR A 570 -21.25 37.48 14.56
C TYR A 570 -21.57 37.12 13.09
N ASN A 571 -21.34 38.07 12.18
CA ASN A 571 -21.58 37.90 10.73
C ASN A 571 -23.00 37.37 10.41
N ASN A 572 -24.01 38.11 10.88
CA ASN A 572 -25.43 37.85 10.65
C ASN A 572 -26.08 39.03 9.92
N LYS A 573 -27.38 39.29 10.11
CA LYS A 573 -28.14 40.35 9.42
C LYS A 573 -28.94 41.19 10.42
N PHE A 574 -28.38 41.45 11.60
CA PHE A 574 -28.97 42.35 12.60
C PHE A 574 -28.76 43.82 12.20
N ASP A 575 -29.83 44.52 11.82
CA ASP A 575 -29.83 45.98 11.54
C ASP A 575 -29.96 46.82 12.83
N THR A 576 -30.53 46.23 13.87
CA THR A 576 -30.65 46.79 15.21
C THR A 576 -30.16 45.78 16.25
N PHE A 577 -29.72 46.27 17.40
CA PHE A 577 -29.32 45.40 18.50
C PHE A 577 -30.55 44.64 19.05
N PRO A 578 -30.49 43.31 19.24
CA PRO A 578 -31.61 42.56 19.81
C PRO A 578 -31.80 42.88 21.31
N GLU A 579 -32.79 43.71 21.65
CA GLU A 579 -33.03 44.13 23.04
C GLU A 579 -33.31 42.96 24.00
N VAL A 580 -33.75 41.80 23.50
CA VAL A 580 -33.93 40.55 24.27
C VAL A 580 -32.63 40.08 24.97
N LEU A 581 -31.45 40.42 24.42
CA LEU A 581 -30.16 40.13 25.06
C LEU A 581 -29.94 40.96 26.34
N CYS A 582 -30.61 42.12 26.46
CA CYS A 582 -30.59 42.95 27.67
C CYS A 582 -31.45 42.38 28.81
N GLU A 583 -32.12 41.25 28.59
CA GLU A 583 -32.91 40.53 29.59
C GLU A 583 -32.24 39.24 30.09
N LEU A 584 -31.03 38.91 29.60
CA LEU A 584 -30.26 37.72 30.02
C LEU A 584 -29.55 37.95 31.37
N PRO A 585 -29.88 37.19 32.43
CA PRO A 585 -29.30 37.37 33.77
C PRO A 585 -27.91 36.72 33.96
N ALA A 586 -27.48 35.90 33.01
CA ALA A 586 -26.28 35.07 33.08
C ALA A 586 -25.19 35.44 32.05
N MET A 587 -25.46 36.37 31.12
CA MET A 587 -24.60 36.63 29.97
C MET A 587 -23.26 37.26 30.40
N GLU A 588 -22.20 36.48 30.25
CA GLU A 588 -20.81 36.83 30.53
C GLU A 588 -20.10 37.32 29.25
N LYS A 589 -20.50 36.79 28.08
CA LYS A 589 -19.88 37.07 26.78
C LYS A 589 -20.90 37.23 25.64
N LEU A 590 -20.72 38.28 24.85
CA LEU A 590 -21.51 38.57 23.64
C LEU A 590 -20.62 38.98 22.47
N ASP A 591 -20.53 38.13 21.45
CA ASP A 591 -19.90 38.47 20.17
C ASP A 591 -20.99 38.79 19.13
N ILE A 592 -21.09 40.05 18.69
CA ILE A 592 -22.07 40.52 17.71
C ILE A 592 -21.41 41.28 16.54
N ARG A 593 -20.09 41.08 16.34
CA ARG A 593 -19.31 41.77 15.29
C ARG A 593 -19.78 41.44 13.87
N PHE A 594 -19.43 42.30 12.91
CA PHE A 594 -19.81 42.19 11.49
C PHE A 594 -21.33 42.06 11.23
N ASN A 595 -22.13 42.78 12.02
CA ASN A 595 -23.56 43.01 11.75
C ASN A 595 -23.78 44.45 11.22
N ASN A 596 -25.05 44.86 11.02
CA ASN A 596 -25.41 46.19 10.51
C ASN A 596 -25.92 47.12 11.63
N ILE A 597 -25.53 46.88 12.88
CA ILE A 597 -26.07 47.57 14.04
C ILE A 597 -25.55 49.01 14.10
N SER A 598 -26.45 49.97 13.96
CA SER A 598 -26.13 51.40 13.98
C SER A 598 -26.06 52.02 15.38
N ARG A 599 -26.68 51.39 16.39
CA ARG A 599 -26.75 51.88 17.79
C ARG A 599 -26.89 50.72 18.79
N LEU A 600 -26.20 50.80 19.93
CA LEU A 600 -26.52 49.96 21.10
C LEU A 600 -27.63 50.61 21.95
N PRO A 601 -28.55 49.84 22.56
CA PRO A 601 -29.59 50.36 23.41
C PRO A 601 -29.00 50.67 24.79
N THR A 602 -29.44 51.74 25.44
CA THR A 602 -28.98 52.04 26.79
C THR A 602 -29.39 50.96 27.79
N ALA A 603 -30.43 50.17 27.51
CA ALA A 603 -30.85 49.02 28.32
C ALA A 603 -29.79 47.92 28.48
N LEU A 604 -28.76 47.88 27.62
CA LEU A 604 -27.67 46.90 27.70
C LEU A 604 -26.89 46.99 29.02
N HIS A 605 -26.88 48.14 29.72
CA HIS A 605 -26.25 48.28 31.04
C HIS A 605 -26.83 47.36 32.13
N ARG A 606 -27.97 46.68 31.87
CA ARG A 606 -28.60 45.70 32.77
C ARG A 606 -27.93 44.32 32.75
N ALA A 607 -27.09 44.04 31.75
CA ALA A 607 -26.28 42.83 31.70
C ALA A 607 -25.07 43.00 32.65
N ASP A 608 -25.34 43.08 33.97
CA ASP A 608 -24.34 43.39 35.00
C ASP A 608 -23.18 42.37 35.09
N LYS A 609 -23.29 41.21 34.41
CA LYS A 609 -22.25 40.17 34.28
C LYS A 609 -21.42 40.25 32.98
N LEU A 610 -21.73 41.14 32.04
CA LEU A 610 -21.11 41.14 30.72
C LEU A 610 -19.66 41.63 30.80
N GLU A 611 -18.70 40.71 30.70
CA GLU A 611 -17.27 40.98 30.74
C GLU A 611 -16.68 41.17 29.34
N ASP A 612 -17.09 40.35 28.37
CA ASP A 612 -16.58 40.35 27.00
C ASP A 612 -17.67 40.73 25.98
N LEU A 613 -17.47 41.85 25.26
CA LEU A 613 -18.41 42.42 24.30
C LEU A 613 -17.69 42.85 23.02
N ASP A 614 -17.73 42.01 21.98
CA ASP A 614 -17.24 42.40 20.66
C ASP A 614 -18.39 42.91 19.77
N VAL A 615 -18.34 44.22 19.49
CA VAL A 615 -19.27 44.93 18.59
C VAL A 615 -18.57 45.42 17.31
N SER A 616 -17.34 44.98 17.04
CA SER A 616 -16.51 45.44 15.92
C SER A 616 -17.15 45.19 14.55
N GLY A 617 -16.71 45.90 13.51
CA GLY A 617 -17.27 45.76 12.16
C GLY A 617 -18.74 46.18 11.99
N ASN A 618 -19.42 46.66 13.04
CA ASN A 618 -20.75 47.28 12.95
C ASN A 618 -20.64 48.79 12.66
N PRO A 619 -21.61 49.40 11.95
CA PRO A 619 -21.67 50.83 11.66
C PRO A 619 -22.15 51.67 12.86
N LEU A 620 -21.55 51.46 14.05
CA LEU A 620 -22.00 52.10 15.29
C LEU A 620 -21.81 53.62 15.28
N THR A 621 -22.92 54.32 15.48
CA THR A 621 -23.00 55.77 15.72
C THR A 621 -23.14 56.11 17.21
N TYR A 622 -23.47 55.13 18.04
CA TYR A 622 -23.69 55.27 19.48
C TYR A 622 -23.53 53.91 20.19
N PRO A 623 -22.64 53.77 21.19
CA PRO A 623 -21.72 54.78 21.72
C PRO A 623 -20.74 55.35 20.69
N PRO A 624 -20.09 56.50 20.98
CA PRO A 624 -19.03 57.04 20.13
C PRO A 624 -17.90 56.01 19.94
N GLN A 625 -17.28 56.01 18.76
CA GLN A 625 -16.28 54.99 18.40
C GLN A 625 -15.11 54.91 19.40
N ASP A 626 -14.73 56.03 20.01
CA ASP A 626 -13.64 56.07 20.99
C ASP A 626 -14.01 55.48 22.36
N VAL A 627 -15.31 55.42 22.70
CA VAL A 627 -15.80 54.63 23.85
C VAL A 627 -15.73 53.14 23.51
N CYS A 628 -16.14 52.75 22.28
CA CYS A 628 -16.06 51.35 21.85
C CYS A 628 -14.62 50.82 21.80
N LYS A 629 -13.63 51.66 21.44
CA LYS A 629 -12.19 51.33 21.47
C LYS A 629 -11.64 51.07 22.89
N GLN A 630 -12.33 51.51 23.93
CA GLN A 630 -11.93 51.32 25.34
C GLN A 630 -12.50 50.03 25.96
N GLY A 631 -13.23 49.20 25.19
CA GLY A 631 -13.70 47.89 25.60
C GLY A 631 -14.97 47.88 26.45
N THR A 632 -15.40 46.68 26.87
CA THR A 632 -16.69 46.41 27.53
C THR A 632 -17.00 47.36 28.68
N ALA A 633 -16.06 47.55 29.60
CA ALA A 633 -16.26 48.37 30.80
C ALA A 633 -16.57 49.85 30.46
N ALA A 634 -15.93 50.41 29.43
CA ALA A 634 -16.19 51.78 29.01
C ALA A 634 -17.54 51.93 28.30
N ILE A 635 -17.92 50.95 27.46
CA ILE A 635 -19.24 50.87 26.83
C ILE A 635 -20.34 50.81 27.91
N MET A 636 -20.20 49.92 28.88
CA MET A 636 -21.20 49.72 29.95
C MET A 636 -21.30 50.94 30.87
N ALA A 637 -20.17 51.57 31.23
CA ALA A 637 -20.16 52.80 32.01
C ALA A 637 -20.84 53.97 31.28
N PHE A 638 -20.57 54.14 29.99
CA PHE A 638 -21.21 55.17 29.16
C PHE A 638 -22.73 54.98 29.06
N LEU A 639 -23.20 53.75 28.76
CA LEU A 639 -24.63 53.46 28.65
C LEU A 639 -25.37 53.59 30.00
N LYS A 640 -24.67 53.38 31.12
CA LYS A 640 -25.18 53.57 32.50
C LYS A 640 -25.24 55.05 32.92
N HIS A 641 -24.33 55.89 32.41
CA HIS A 641 -24.39 57.34 32.61
C HIS A 641 -25.55 57.98 31.81
N GLU A 642 -25.71 57.57 30.55
CA GLU A 642 -26.80 58.03 29.67
C GLU A 642 -28.21 57.73 30.22
N THR A 643 -28.40 56.62 30.94
CA THR A 643 -29.67 56.31 31.64
C THR A 643 -29.85 57.02 32.98
N ALA A 644 -28.79 57.60 33.54
CA ALA A 644 -28.90 58.52 34.68
C ALA A 644 -29.30 59.93 34.20
N ALA A 645 -28.63 60.48 33.18
CA ALA A 645 -28.96 61.78 32.59
C ALA A 645 -30.40 61.83 32.07
N ARG A 646 -30.84 60.83 31.30
CA ARG A 646 -32.24 60.74 30.85
C ARG A 646 -33.27 60.57 31.97
N LYS A 647 -32.85 60.37 33.23
CA LYS A 647 -33.74 60.40 34.40
C LYS A 647 -33.75 61.78 35.09
N SER A 648 -32.68 62.57 35.06
CA SER A 648 -32.72 63.97 35.51
C SER A 648 -33.57 64.82 34.58
N ASP A 649 -33.36 64.71 33.26
CA ASP A 649 -34.02 65.54 32.26
C ASP A 649 -35.55 65.31 32.24
N ASN A 650 -35.96 64.05 32.43
CA ASN A 650 -37.36 63.65 32.61
C ASN A 650 -37.95 64.06 33.98
N MET A 651 -37.12 64.36 34.99
CA MET A 651 -37.57 64.90 36.27
C MET A 651 -37.74 66.43 36.22
N GLU A 652 -36.82 67.15 35.57
CA GLU A 652 -36.94 68.60 35.37
C GLU A 652 -38.15 68.93 34.49
N THR A 653 -38.31 68.26 33.33
CA THR A 653 -39.48 68.45 32.45
C THR A 653 -40.81 68.00 33.10
N ALA A 654 -40.80 67.01 34.01
CA ALA A 654 -41.98 66.67 34.81
C ALA A 654 -42.31 67.76 35.85
N SER A 655 -41.30 68.43 36.42
CA SER A 655 -41.49 69.57 37.33
C SER A 655 -41.99 70.82 36.58
N GLU A 656 -41.50 71.03 35.36
CA GLU A 656 -41.85 72.15 34.50
C GLU A 656 -43.28 72.00 33.97
N THR A 657 -43.67 70.81 33.53
CA THR A 657 -45.07 70.53 33.13
C THR A 657 -46.05 70.58 34.32
N GLU A 658 -45.64 70.24 35.54
CA GLU A 658 -46.45 70.45 36.76
C GLU A 658 -46.56 71.94 37.13
N LEU A 659 -45.52 72.74 36.87
CA LEU A 659 -45.55 74.19 37.03
C LEU A 659 -46.45 74.86 35.97
N GLU A 660 -46.35 74.43 34.70
CA GLU A 660 -47.26 74.83 33.64
C GLU A 660 -48.70 74.42 33.95
N ARG A 661 -48.93 73.21 34.49
CA ARG A 661 -50.26 72.75 34.93
C ARG A 661 -50.85 73.67 36.00
N LYS A 662 -50.05 74.08 36.99
CA LYS A 662 -50.46 75.05 38.02
C LYS A 662 -50.65 76.48 37.48
N LEU A 663 -49.83 76.92 36.52
CA LEU A 663 -50.03 78.20 35.81
C LEU A 663 -51.28 78.16 34.93
N ARG A 664 -51.61 77.00 34.35
CA ARG A 664 -52.81 76.75 33.58
C ARG A 664 -54.04 76.71 34.46
N GLU A 665 -54.05 76.00 35.59
CA GLU A 665 -55.11 76.07 36.60
C GLU A 665 -55.35 77.51 37.10
N ARG A 666 -54.28 78.30 37.24
CA ARG A 666 -54.36 79.72 37.65
C ARG A 666 -54.91 80.62 36.53
N ARG A 667 -54.59 80.34 35.27
CA ARG A 667 -55.19 81.00 34.08
C ARG A 667 -56.65 80.59 33.90
N GLU A 668 -56.99 79.33 34.11
CA GLU A 668 -58.34 78.78 33.99
C GLU A 668 -59.24 79.26 35.13
N LYS A 669 -58.74 79.40 36.38
CA LYS A 669 -59.47 80.10 37.46
C LYS A 669 -59.72 81.59 37.15
N ASN A 670 -58.76 82.28 36.54
CA ASN A 670 -58.97 83.67 36.10
C ASN A 670 -59.97 83.76 34.93
N ALA A 671 -59.96 82.81 34.00
CA ALA A 671 -60.92 82.74 32.90
C ALA A 671 -62.35 82.37 33.37
N GLN A 672 -62.48 81.50 34.37
CA GLN A 672 -63.76 81.15 34.98
C GLN A 672 -64.45 82.33 35.68
N MET A 673 -63.70 83.35 36.12
CA MET A 673 -64.28 84.62 36.57
C MET A 673 -64.76 85.54 35.43
N GLN A 674 -64.43 85.26 34.17
CA GLN A 674 -64.85 86.05 33.00
C GLN A 674 -65.94 85.36 32.13
N GLN A 675 -66.31 84.12 32.41
CA GLN A 675 -67.35 83.37 31.66
C GLN A 675 -68.62 83.03 32.48
N GLN A 676 -69.08 83.96 33.32
CA GLN A 676 -70.45 83.90 33.89
C GLN A 676 -71.53 84.59 33.02
N GLY A 677 -71.18 85.11 31.84
CA GLY A 677 -72.15 85.59 30.83
C GLY A 677 -72.29 84.59 29.68
N SER A 678 -73.54 84.20 29.34
CA SER A 678 -73.95 83.30 28.23
C SER A 678 -73.16 81.98 28.11
N LYS A 679 -73.67 80.78 28.47
CA LYS A 679 -75.04 80.22 28.56
C LYS A 679 -75.84 80.13 27.24
N GLN A 680 -76.16 78.87 26.89
CA GLN A 680 -77.28 78.35 26.05
C GLN A 680 -77.21 78.46 24.51
N ARG A 681 -76.77 77.36 23.88
CA ARG A 681 -77.56 76.44 23.01
C ARG A 681 -76.70 75.21 22.68
N ASP A 682 -77.03 74.02 23.20
CA ASP A 682 -77.86 72.95 22.59
C ASP A 682 -77.08 72.24 21.45
N GLN A 683 -76.69 70.95 21.53
CA GLN A 683 -77.52 69.71 21.52
C GLN A 683 -78.32 69.55 20.20
N THR A 684 -78.37 68.39 19.49
CA THR A 684 -78.15 66.96 19.84
C THR A 684 -77.48 66.11 18.74
N SER A 685 -76.93 64.95 19.16
CA SER A 685 -76.89 63.61 18.53
C SER A 685 -77.78 63.33 17.29
N GLU A 686 -77.29 62.53 16.31
CA GLU A 686 -77.83 61.17 16.03
C GLU A 686 -76.97 60.23 15.13
N ARG A 687 -77.54 59.15 14.57
CA ARG A 687 -76.93 57.83 14.28
C ARG A 687 -77.08 57.32 12.83
N MET A 688 -76.21 56.37 12.47
CA MET A 688 -76.41 55.17 11.62
C MET A 688 -76.34 55.20 10.06
N ASP A 689 -75.80 54.07 9.58
CA ASP A 689 -76.10 53.24 8.39
C ASP A 689 -75.70 53.58 6.93
N THR A 690 -74.63 52.87 6.51
CA THR A 690 -74.49 52.05 5.27
C THR A 690 -74.43 52.72 3.89
N SER A 691 -74.08 51.92 2.86
CA SER A 691 -73.48 52.35 1.60
C SER A 691 -74.06 51.67 0.35
N ILE A 692 -73.94 52.33 -0.81
CA ILE A 692 -73.93 51.80 -2.19
C ILE A 692 -73.29 52.86 -3.12
N GLY A 693 -72.71 52.46 -4.26
CA GLY A 693 -72.04 53.37 -5.24
C GLY A 693 -72.91 53.73 -6.47
N ALA A 694 -72.39 54.17 -7.63
CA ALA A 694 -71.00 54.38 -8.06
C ALA A 694 -70.88 55.23 -9.37
N THR A 695 -69.67 55.78 -9.66
CA THR A 695 -69.14 56.30 -10.97
C THR A 695 -69.90 57.48 -11.67
N PRO A 696 -69.43 58.13 -12.78
CA PRO A 696 -68.17 58.01 -13.58
C PRO A 696 -67.42 59.33 -14.01
N VAL A 697 -66.08 59.27 -14.21
CA VAL A 697 -65.21 59.56 -15.42
C VAL A 697 -65.63 60.73 -16.40
N PRO A 698 -64.78 61.63 -17.02
CA PRO A 698 -63.34 61.52 -17.46
C PRO A 698 -62.46 62.83 -17.27
N PRO A 699 -61.57 63.40 -18.19
CA PRO A 699 -60.29 64.05 -17.77
C PRO A 699 -59.90 65.42 -18.45
N GLN A 700 -58.62 65.88 -18.28
CA GLN A 700 -57.73 66.77 -19.12
C GLN A 700 -56.79 67.60 -18.20
N ALA A 701 -55.46 67.73 -18.38
CA ALA A 701 -54.58 68.27 -19.46
C ALA A 701 -54.38 69.81 -19.40
N ALA A 702 -53.20 70.43 -19.67
CA ALA A 702 -51.80 69.96 -19.83
C ALA A 702 -50.77 71.13 -19.89
N GLY A 703 -49.47 70.84 -19.70
CA GLY A 703 -48.34 71.55 -20.34
C GLY A 703 -47.70 72.77 -19.62
N THR A 704 -46.55 73.34 -20.06
CA THR A 704 -45.58 72.94 -21.12
C THR A 704 -44.22 73.69 -21.02
N LYS A 705 -43.19 73.20 -21.76
CA LYS A 705 -41.86 73.78 -22.15
C LYS A 705 -40.66 73.41 -21.24
N ALA A 706 -39.50 72.89 -21.69
CA ALA A 706 -38.64 73.01 -22.91
C ALA A 706 -37.52 74.06 -22.78
N ARG A 707 -36.31 74.00 -23.39
CA ARG A 707 -35.53 73.09 -24.30
C ARG A 707 -34.07 73.65 -24.34
N VAL A 708 -32.96 73.08 -24.86
CA VAL A 708 -32.43 71.77 -25.33
C VAL A 708 -30.86 71.96 -25.43
N GLY A 709 -29.94 71.02 -25.68
CA GLY A 709 -29.94 69.57 -25.95
C GLY A 709 -28.73 69.15 -26.83
N LEU A 710 -28.85 67.98 -27.51
CA LEU A 710 -28.08 67.54 -28.72
C LEU A 710 -26.57 67.16 -28.51
N VAL A 711 -25.92 66.20 -29.21
CA VAL A 711 -26.20 65.38 -30.42
C VAL A 711 -25.64 63.92 -30.30
N ARG A 712 -26.46 62.89 -30.61
CA ARG A 712 -26.29 61.64 -31.45
C ARG A 712 -24.90 60.91 -31.58
N LYS A 713 -24.72 59.64 -32.03
CA LYS A 713 -25.56 58.58 -32.67
C LYS A 713 -24.79 57.21 -32.77
N GLN A 714 -25.50 56.10 -33.08
CA GLN A 714 -25.05 54.93 -33.93
C GLN A 714 -23.92 53.99 -33.40
N THR A 715 -23.78 52.69 -33.77
CA THR A 715 -24.69 51.59 -34.21
C THR A 715 -24.01 50.20 -34.00
N LEU A 716 -24.71 49.11 -34.36
CA LEU A 716 -24.22 47.84 -34.96
C LEU A 716 -23.80 46.65 -34.07
N THR A 717 -24.22 45.48 -34.56
CA THR A 717 -23.80 44.11 -34.22
C THR A 717 -22.69 43.63 -35.16
N LEU A 718 -21.75 42.79 -34.68
CA LEU A 718 -21.04 41.75 -35.46
C LEU A 718 -20.30 40.75 -34.54
N LYS A 719 -19.60 39.77 -35.12
CA LYS A 719 -18.99 38.59 -34.45
C LYS A 719 -17.44 38.65 -34.36
N LEU A 720 -16.88 37.78 -33.51
CA LEU A 720 -15.43 37.40 -33.38
C LEU A 720 -14.57 38.53 -32.74
N THR A 721 -13.41 38.29 -32.12
CA THR A 721 -12.49 37.11 -32.06
C THR A 721 -12.16 36.68 -30.61
N GLU A 722 -11.08 35.91 -30.43
CA GLU A 722 -10.62 35.25 -29.20
C GLU A 722 -9.77 36.13 -28.24
N ASP A 723 -9.45 35.51 -27.10
CA ASP A 723 -8.32 35.75 -26.18
C ASP A 723 -8.35 36.92 -25.17
N ASN A 724 -8.29 36.54 -23.89
CA ASN A 724 -7.63 37.27 -22.80
C ASN A 724 -7.48 36.38 -21.55
N THR A 725 -6.74 35.27 -21.67
CA THR A 725 -6.59 34.24 -20.62
C THR A 725 -5.65 34.60 -19.46
N ALA A 726 -5.59 35.90 -19.09
CA ALA A 726 -4.61 36.45 -18.15
C ALA A 726 -5.11 36.65 -16.70
N GLN A 727 -6.35 37.10 -16.49
CA GLN A 727 -6.78 37.58 -15.15
C GLN A 727 -7.25 36.48 -14.17
N ASP A 728 -7.80 35.36 -14.65
CA ASP A 728 -8.26 34.28 -13.76
C ASP A 728 -7.11 33.55 -13.04
N LYS A 729 -5.90 33.54 -13.61
CA LYS A 729 -4.74 32.89 -12.97
C LYS A 729 -4.24 33.64 -11.74
N GLU A 730 -4.32 34.98 -11.69
CA GLU A 730 -3.94 35.74 -10.51
C GLU A 730 -4.94 35.56 -9.36
N LEU A 731 -6.25 35.53 -9.65
CA LEU A 731 -7.28 35.25 -8.64
C LEU A 731 -7.13 33.84 -8.04
N GLN A 732 -6.90 32.82 -8.86
CA GLN A 732 -6.70 31.45 -8.36
C GLN A 732 -5.38 31.32 -7.56
N GLN A 733 -4.31 32.04 -7.94
CA GLN A 733 -3.05 32.05 -7.18
C GLN A 733 -3.15 32.88 -5.88
N ALA A 734 -3.95 33.95 -5.85
CA ALA A 734 -4.23 34.70 -4.64
C ALA A 734 -5.02 33.85 -3.62
N PHE A 735 -6.02 33.10 -4.08
CA PHE A 735 -6.79 32.17 -3.24
C PHE A 735 -5.88 31.09 -2.63
N ASN A 736 -5.08 30.41 -3.47
CA ASN A 736 -4.14 29.37 -3.03
C ASN A 736 -3.01 29.90 -2.10
N ARG A 737 -2.71 31.22 -2.11
CA ARG A 737 -1.76 31.83 -1.17
C ARG A 737 -2.35 32.17 0.20
N LEU A 738 -3.68 32.22 0.34
CA LEU A 738 -4.36 32.44 1.62
C LEU A 738 -4.65 31.12 2.36
N SER A 739 -5.04 30.07 1.64
CA SER A 739 -5.43 28.76 2.22
C SER A 739 -4.34 28.04 3.03
N LEU A 740 -3.08 28.48 2.96
CA LEU A 740 -1.93 27.85 3.64
C LEU A 740 -1.30 28.68 4.78
N LYS A 741 -1.93 29.80 5.20
CA LYS A 741 -1.46 30.61 6.35
C LYS A 741 -2.39 30.65 7.56
N VAL A 742 -3.61 30.13 7.46
CA VAL A 742 -4.62 30.21 8.54
C VAL A 742 -4.51 29.04 9.53
N ALA A 743 -4.09 27.85 9.08
CA ALA A 743 -4.17 26.60 9.85
C ALA A 743 -3.20 26.45 11.05
N LEU A 744 -2.28 27.40 11.28
CA LEU A 744 -1.12 27.18 12.18
C LEU A 744 -1.27 27.72 13.62
N ASN A 745 -2.37 28.40 13.97
CA ASN A 745 -2.54 29.00 15.31
C ASN A 745 -3.84 28.66 16.04
N GLN A 746 -4.75 27.87 15.47
CA GLN A 746 -6.06 27.57 16.08
C GLN A 746 -6.07 26.38 17.06
N TRP A 747 -4.97 25.62 17.18
CA TRP A 747 -4.87 24.47 18.11
C TRP A 747 -4.51 24.86 19.56
N LYS A 748 -3.97 26.06 19.78
CA LYS A 748 -3.46 26.52 21.09
C LYS A 748 -4.53 26.77 22.18
N PRO A 749 -5.81 27.05 21.87
CA PRO A 749 -6.90 27.00 22.85
C PRO A 749 -7.21 25.55 23.26
N ILE A 750 -7.44 24.68 22.27
CA ILE A 750 -7.84 23.27 22.45
C ILE A 750 -6.84 22.51 23.32
N ALA A 751 -5.52 22.69 23.09
CA ALA A 751 -4.48 22.08 23.91
C ALA A 751 -4.47 22.52 25.40
N ARG A 752 -5.08 23.67 25.73
CA ARG A 752 -5.21 24.15 27.12
C ARG A 752 -6.46 23.58 27.80
N GLU A 753 -7.55 23.38 27.06
CA GLU A 753 -8.76 22.72 27.55
C GLU A 753 -8.51 21.22 27.81
N LEU A 754 -7.68 20.58 26.97
CA LEU A 754 -7.23 19.19 27.14
C LEU A 754 -6.11 18.99 28.19
N GLY A 755 -5.74 20.03 28.95
CA GLY A 755 -4.86 19.91 30.12
C GLY A 755 -3.36 19.72 29.84
N VAL A 756 -2.88 19.91 28.60
CA VAL A 756 -1.47 19.74 28.22
C VAL A 756 -0.59 20.80 28.91
N SER A 757 0.62 20.43 29.35
CA SER A 757 1.44 21.34 30.17
C SER A 757 2.06 22.48 29.36
N LYS A 758 2.34 23.59 30.06
CA LYS A 758 3.07 24.75 29.51
C LYS A 758 4.52 24.44 29.08
N LYS A 759 5.04 23.24 29.35
CA LYS A 759 6.36 22.81 28.90
C LYS A 759 6.28 22.18 27.50
N GLU A 760 5.39 21.22 27.31
CA GLU A 760 5.20 20.51 26.04
C GLU A 760 4.76 21.46 24.91
N ILE A 761 3.89 22.42 25.22
CA ILE A 761 3.50 23.49 24.28
C ILE A 761 4.71 24.29 23.77
N LYS A 762 5.77 24.43 24.58
CA LYS A 762 6.94 25.27 24.29
C LYS A 762 7.98 24.58 23.42
N ASP A 763 8.12 23.25 23.54
CA ASP A 763 9.06 22.47 22.73
C ASP A 763 8.62 22.41 21.24
N ILE A 764 7.34 22.70 20.97
CA ILE A 764 6.75 22.84 19.62
C ILE A 764 7.06 24.22 18.97
N GLU A 765 7.48 25.24 19.74
CA GLU A 765 7.56 26.65 19.28
C GLU A 765 8.93 27.08 18.68
N SER A 766 9.69 26.19 18.04
CA SER A 766 11.05 26.49 17.50
C SER A 766 11.18 26.48 15.96
N PRO A 767 10.62 27.46 15.22
CA PRO A 767 10.79 27.59 13.78
C PRO A 767 12.15 28.22 13.38
N THR A 768 12.63 27.87 12.19
CA THR A 768 13.89 28.33 11.60
C THR A 768 13.82 29.77 11.05
N GLN A 769 14.79 30.63 11.43
CA GLN A 769 15.18 31.80 10.62
C GLN A 769 16.65 32.19 10.77
N ARG A 770 17.41 31.99 9.68
CA ARG A 770 18.57 32.75 9.15
C ARG A 770 18.99 32.04 7.86
N GLY A 771 19.18 32.69 6.71
CA GLY A 771 18.89 34.07 6.31
C GLY A 771 19.23 34.23 4.83
N HIS A 772 18.60 35.17 4.10
CA HIS A 772 18.99 35.45 2.72
C HIS A 772 20.23 36.36 2.69
N GLU A 773 21.31 35.88 2.07
CA GLU A 773 22.34 36.74 1.48
C GLU A 773 22.66 36.25 0.06
N SER A 774 22.94 37.20 -0.83
CA SER A 774 23.22 36.97 -2.24
C SER A 774 24.66 37.37 -2.59
N GLU A 775 25.25 36.67 -3.55
CA GLU A 775 26.53 36.97 -4.21
C GLU A 775 27.81 36.93 -3.35
N LYS A 776 28.52 35.79 -3.44
CA LYS A 776 29.85 35.76 -4.08
C LYS A 776 30.30 34.36 -4.48
N ARG A 777 30.82 34.23 -5.70
CA ARG A 777 31.44 32.99 -6.21
C ARG A 777 32.89 32.87 -5.69
N ARG A 778 33.16 31.96 -4.76
CA ARG A 778 34.43 31.19 -4.63
C ARG A 778 34.40 30.18 -3.47
N SER A 779 35.11 29.06 -3.65
CA SER A 779 35.60 28.12 -2.62
C SER A 779 34.61 27.67 -1.52
N VAL A 780 33.63 26.83 -1.87
CA VAL A 780 32.78 26.08 -0.90
C VAL A 780 33.30 24.66 -0.65
N GLU A 781 33.97 24.05 -1.63
CA GLU A 781 34.38 22.63 -1.61
C GLU A 781 35.33 22.25 -0.45
N GLY A 782 36.15 23.19 0.02
CA GLY A 782 37.16 22.93 1.05
C GLY A 782 36.68 22.97 2.50
N GLN A 783 35.44 23.39 2.79
CA GLN A 783 34.92 23.41 4.17
C GLN A 783 34.13 22.14 4.52
N LEU A 784 33.59 21.43 3.51
CA LEU A 784 32.77 20.24 3.70
C LEU A 784 33.58 18.97 4.05
N SER A 785 34.84 18.84 3.61
CA SER A 785 35.71 17.73 4.02
C SER A 785 36.02 17.77 5.52
N ASP A 786 36.41 18.94 5.99
CA ASP A 786 37.01 19.14 7.31
C ASP A 786 35.96 19.12 8.44
N GLU A 787 34.69 19.37 8.11
CA GLU A 787 33.56 19.18 9.04
C GLU A 787 33.10 17.71 9.12
N VAL A 788 33.24 16.93 8.04
CA VAL A 788 32.92 15.49 8.04
C VAL A 788 33.99 14.68 8.77
N GLU A 789 35.28 14.87 8.46
CA GLU A 789 36.39 14.19 9.14
C GLU A 789 36.42 14.51 10.65
N ARG A 790 36.01 15.72 11.07
CA ARG A 790 35.84 16.09 12.49
C ARG A 790 34.68 15.38 13.20
N ARG A 791 33.62 15.05 12.48
CA ARG A 791 32.37 14.53 13.07
C ARG A 791 32.32 13.00 13.06
N TYR A 792 33.05 12.36 12.14
CA TYR A 792 33.14 10.91 11.99
C TYR A 792 34.59 10.49 11.64
N PRO A 793 35.49 10.36 12.64
CA PRO A 793 36.93 10.11 12.41
C PRO A 793 37.27 8.72 11.83
N SER A 794 36.26 7.90 11.52
CA SER A 794 36.39 6.62 10.81
C SER A 794 36.15 6.73 9.29
N VAL A 795 35.86 7.93 8.76
CA VAL A 795 35.54 8.16 7.34
C VAL A 795 36.73 8.80 6.62
N THR A 796 37.46 8.00 5.82
CA THR A 796 38.61 8.48 5.03
C THR A 796 38.16 8.97 3.65
N ILE A 797 38.39 10.25 3.33
CA ILE A 797 37.98 10.84 2.04
C ILE A 797 39.15 10.84 1.05
N ASP A 798 39.04 10.08 -0.07
CA ASP A 798 40.01 10.15 -1.17
C ASP A 798 39.85 11.46 -1.97
N ARG A 799 40.74 12.41 -1.69
CA ARG A 799 40.70 13.79 -2.22
C ARG A 799 40.96 13.90 -3.74
N ARG A 800 41.05 12.77 -4.46
CA ARG A 800 41.20 12.72 -5.94
C ARG A 800 39.88 12.77 -6.71
N PHE A 801 38.73 12.67 -6.05
CA PHE A 801 37.41 12.74 -6.69
C PHE A 801 36.51 13.79 -6.01
N PRO A 802 35.99 14.80 -6.74
CA PRO A 802 35.10 15.80 -6.16
C PRO A 802 33.68 15.27 -5.93
N ILE A 803 33.01 15.80 -4.91
CA ILE A 803 31.59 15.55 -4.65
C ILE A 803 30.76 16.45 -5.57
N VAL A 804 29.82 15.88 -6.32
CA VAL A 804 29.01 16.60 -7.32
C VAL A 804 27.52 16.38 -7.05
N ALA A 805 26.71 17.44 -7.17
CA ALA A 805 25.26 17.37 -7.03
C ALA A 805 24.62 16.55 -8.16
N SER A 806 23.57 15.80 -7.83
CA SER A 806 22.91 14.82 -8.72
C SER A 806 22.32 15.42 -10.00
N GLU A 807 21.97 16.72 -9.99
CA GLU A 807 21.38 17.47 -11.10
C GLU A 807 22.34 17.71 -12.28
N ARG A 808 23.62 17.28 -12.20
CA ARG A 808 24.65 17.52 -13.23
C ARG A 808 25.23 16.25 -13.87
N LEU A 809 24.59 15.09 -13.68
CA LEU A 809 25.00 13.83 -14.31
C LEU A 809 24.21 13.57 -15.60
N GLU A 810 24.70 14.12 -16.71
CA GLU A 810 24.41 13.59 -18.05
C GLU A 810 25.26 12.33 -18.30
N GLU A 811 24.77 11.41 -19.15
CA GLU A 811 25.39 10.10 -19.38
C GLU A 811 26.69 10.20 -20.21
N GLN A 812 27.83 10.41 -19.55
CA GLN A 812 29.15 10.20 -20.16
C GLN A 812 30.03 9.26 -19.31
N SER A 813 30.55 8.21 -19.96
CA SER A 813 31.51 7.29 -19.36
C SER A 813 32.91 7.91 -19.32
N ILE A 814 33.29 8.48 -18.18
CA ILE A 814 34.58 9.16 -17.99
C ILE A 814 35.70 8.19 -17.54
N LEU A 815 35.63 6.90 -17.93
CA LEU A 815 36.68 5.90 -17.69
C LEU A 815 37.01 5.10 -18.95
N GLY A 816 38.05 5.53 -19.65
CA GLY A 816 38.66 4.76 -20.72
C GLY A 816 39.42 3.54 -20.17
N ARG A 817 39.24 2.39 -20.82
CA ARG A 817 39.92 1.09 -20.58
C ARG A 817 39.70 0.45 -19.19
N GLY A 818 38.75 -0.48 -19.14
CA GLY A 818 38.96 -1.74 -18.41
C GLY A 818 38.35 -1.91 -17.02
N GLY A 819 37.42 -1.05 -16.59
CA GLY A 819 36.69 -1.25 -15.33
C GLY A 819 35.25 -0.76 -15.39
N PHE A 820 34.30 -1.62 -15.03
CA PHE A 820 32.90 -1.24 -14.84
C PHE A 820 32.68 -0.73 -13.40
N ALA A 821 32.05 0.44 -13.28
CA ALA A 821 31.47 0.92 -12.03
C ALA A 821 30.10 1.51 -12.37
N TYR A 822 29.04 0.98 -11.78
CA TYR A 822 27.69 1.54 -11.93
C TYR A 822 27.40 2.53 -10.79
N VAL A 823 26.61 3.54 -11.11
CA VAL A 823 26.06 4.49 -10.14
C VAL A 823 24.58 4.18 -9.98
N THR A 824 24.13 3.97 -8.75
CA THR A 824 22.71 3.75 -8.44
C THR A 824 22.16 4.89 -7.58
N LYS A 825 20.87 5.20 -7.75
CA LYS A 825 20.14 6.08 -6.84
C LYS A 825 19.78 5.28 -5.59
N ALA A 826 20.35 5.65 -4.45
CA ALA A 826 19.93 5.18 -3.13
C ALA A 826 19.32 6.34 -2.35
N ARG A 827 18.19 6.10 -1.69
CA ARG A 827 17.55 7.10 -0.83
C ARG A 827 17.95 6.83 0.61
N HIS A 828 18.78 7.70 1.20
CA HIS A 828 19.26 7.51 2.57
C HIS A 828 18.11 7.74 3.56
N LEU A 829 17.82 6.75 4.43
CA LEU A 829 16.60 6.76 5.25
C LEU A 829 16.45 8.03 6.09
N ASP A 830 17.53 8.48 6.72
CA ASP A 830 17.49 9.63 7.65
C ASP A 830 17.42 11.00 6.96
N TRP A 831 17.83 11.12 5.69
CA TRP A 831 17.98 12.41 5.00
C TRP A 831 16.91 12.66 3.92
N ARG A 832 16.09 11.66 3.57
CA ARG A 832 14.95 11.73 2.63
C ARG A 832 15.23 12.23 1.20
N GLN A 833 16.46 12.59 0.86
CA GLN A 833 16.91 12.94 -0.49
C GLN A 833 17.61 11.75 -1.19
N ASP A 834 17.65 11.81 -2.52
CA ASP A 834 18.33 10.82 -3.37
C ASP A 834 19.84 11.09 -3.41
N VAL A 835 20.65 10.07 -3.13
CA VAL A 835 22.11 10.13 -3.18
C VAL A 835 22.64 9.14 -4.21
N ALA A 836 23.67 9.56 -4.96
CA ALA A 836 24.32 8.72 -5.97
C ALA A 836 25.40 7.85 -5.31
N VAL A 837 25.22 6.53 -5.31
CA VAL A 837 26.17 5.56 -4.74
C VAL A 837 26.91 4.85 -5.87
N LYS A 838 28.24 4.82 -5.82
CA LYS A 838 29.11 4.25 -6.85
C LYS A 838 29.73 2.94 -6.37
N CYS A 839 29.33 1.82 -6.95
CA CYS A 839 29.84 0.50 -6.58
C CYS A 839 31.04 0.09 -7.46
N LEU A 840 32.07 -0.49 -6.84
CA LEU A 840 33.24 -1.09 -7.49
C LEU A 840 33.31 -2.58 -7.14
N LEU A 841 33.47 -3.42 -8.15
CA LEU A 841 33.66 -4.87 -8.00
C LEU A 841 35.16 -5.20 -8.03
N THR A 842 35.74 -5.46 -6.85
CA THR A 842 37.13 -5.92 -6.70
C THR A 842 37.20 -7.29 -6.03
N ARG A 843 38.11 -8.16 -6.49
CA ARG A 843 38.30 -9.52 -5.97
C ARG A 843 38.93 -9.55 -4.56
N LYS A 844 38.82 -10.73 -3.93
CA LYS A 844 39.38 -11.14 -2.63
C LYS A 844 40.74 -10.51 -2.26
N ILE A 845 40.89 -10.27 -0.97
CA ILE A 845 42.16 -10.38 -0.22
C ILE A 845 42.04 -11.64 0.65
N GLU A 846 43.16 -12.32 0.93
CA GLU A 846 43.18 -13.55 1.75
C GLU A 846 43.56 -13.25 3.20
N GLY A 847 42.85 -13.87 4.15
CA GLY A 847 42.97 -13.65 5.60
C GLY A 847 41.61 -13.80 6.28
N SER A 848 41.54 -14.57 7.37
CA SER A 848 40.33 -14.89 8.15
C SER A 848 40.20 -14.02 9.41
N PRO A 849 39.08 -14.04 10.18
CA PRO A 849 37.88 -14.88 10.04
C PRO A 849 36.51 -14.14 10.05
N GLU A 850 35.45 -14.90 9.74
CA GLU A 850 34.01 -14.73 10.10
C GLU A 850 33.25 -13.42 9.75
N GLY A 851 32.06 -13.57 9.13
CA GLY A 851 31.08 -12.47 9.01
C GLY A 851 30.21 -12.44 7.75
N SER A 852 29.22 -13.33 7.65
CA SER A 852 28.05 -13.26 6.73
C SER A 852 28.28 -12.93 5.23
N THR A 853 28.27 -13.96 4.37
CA THR A 853 27.98 -13.82 2.93
C THR A 853 26.54 -14.22 2.62
N ILE A 854 25.74 -13.33 2.04
CA ILE A 854 24.37 -13.61 1.60
C ILE A 854 24.38 -13.98 0.11
N THR A 855 24.16 -15.26 -0.23
CA THR A 855 23.69 -15.77 -1.54
C THR A 855 23.57 -17.29 -1.51
N HIS A 856 22.37 -17.87 -1.32
CA HIS A 856 22.15 -19.31 -1.55
C HIS A 856 20.75 -19.63 -2.11
N ALA A 857 20.65 -19.70 -3.43
CA ALA A 857 19.79 -20.69 -4.08
C ALA A 857 20.56 -22.03 -4.15
N PRO A 858 19.88 -23.21 -4.18
CA PRO A 858 20.57 -24.50 -4.19
C PRO A 858 21.47 -24.68 -5.42
N PRO A 859 22.80 -24.89 -5.27
CA PRO A 859 23.73 -24.94 -6.41
C PRO A 859 23.55 -26.12 -7.37
N GLU A 860 22.84 -27.18 -6.99
CA GLU A 860 22.90 -28.48 -7.67
C GLU A 860 21.91 -28.66 -8.84
N TYR A 861 21.06 -27.67 -9.14
CA TYR A 861 20.15 -27.71 -10.30
C TYR A 861 20.58 -26.87 -11.51
N PHE A 862 21.63 -26.04 -11.40
CA PHE A 862 22.13 -25.19 -12.48
C PHE A 862 23.65 -25.23 -12.72
N ALA A 863 24.38 -26.09 -12.01
CA ALA A 863 25.78 -26.39 -12.28
C ALA A 863 25.97 -27.24 -13.55
N ASP A 864 25.62 -26.70 -14.74
CA ASP A 864 26.04 -27.17 -16.08
C ASP A 864 25.58 -26.24 -17.24
N ILE A 865 25.47 -24.90 -17.05
CA ILE A 865 25.27 -23.94 -18.16
C ILE A 865 26.39 -22.91 -18.22
N ASN A 866 27.60 -23.37 -18.56
CA ASN A 866 28.67 -22.49 -19.06
C ASN A 866 28.44 -22.17 -20.55
N LEU A 867 27.60 -21.18 -20.84
CA LEU A 867 27.62 -20.53 -22.15
C LEU A 867 28.91 -19.70 -22.27
N PRO A 868 29.77 -19.94 -23.28
CA PRO A 868 31.03 -19.22 -23.40
C PRO A 868 30.80 -17.74 -23.73
N PRO A 869 31.57 -16.81 -23.15
CA PRO A 869 31.47 -15.39 -23.50
C PRO A 869 31.86 -15.19 -24.97
N ASN A 870 30.99 -14.49 -25.72
CA ASN A 870 31.03 -14.20 -27.17
C ASN A 870 30.25 -15.14 -28.13
N ALA A 871 29.23 -15.86 -27.66
CA ALA A 871 28.21 -16.39 -28.57
C ALA A 871 27.39 -15.25 -29.22
N LYS A 872 27.47 -15.07 -30.54
CA LYS A 872 26.55 -14.21 -31.31
C LYS A 872 25.33 -15.02 -31.75
N PHE A 873 24.13 -14.47 -31.55
CA PHE A 873 22.90 -14.98 -32.16
C PHE A 873 22.76 -14.49 -33.61
N ASP A 874 22.09 -15.28 -34.45
CA ASP A 874 21.71 -14.88 -35.81
C ASP A 874 20.23 -14.48 -35.91
N VAL A 875 19.89 -13.76 -36.98
CA VAL A 875 18.52 -13.28 -37.25
C VAL A 875 17.57 -14.44 -37.60
N TYR A 876 18.10 -15.52 -38.19
CA TYR A 876 17.34 -16.71 -38.58
C TYR A 876 16.67 -17.37 -37.36
N SER A 877 17.40 -17.46 -36.25
CA SER A 877 16.91 -17.94 -34.95
C SER A 877 15.76 -17.08 -34.39
N PHE A 878 15.72 -15.79 -34.71
CA PHE A 878 14.66 -14.87 -34.27
C PHE A 878 13.41 -14.95 -35.17
N GLY A 879 13.59 -15.17 -36.47
CA GLY A 879 12.48 -15.43 -37.41
C GLY A 879 11.67 -16.68 -37.04
N VAL A 880 12.35 -17.74 -36.59
CA VAL A 880 11.68 -18.94 -36.04
C VAL A 880 10.89 -18.60 -34.76
N LEU A 881 11.46 -17.79 -33.86
CA LEU A 881 10.78 -17.38 -32.62
C LEU A 881 9.47 -16.61 -32.92
N LEU A 882 9.51 -15.67 -33.87
CA LEU A 882 8.32 -14.92 -34.31
C LEU A 882 7.27 -15.84 -34.94
N TRP A 883 7.70 -16.81 -35.76
CA TRP A 883 6.82 -17.80 -36.37
C TRP A 883 6.13 -18.69 -35.32
N GLU A 884 6.83 -19.14 -34.29
CA GLU A 884 6.24 -19.91 -33.18
C GLU A 884 5.19 -19.09 -32.42
N ILE A 885 5.48 -17.82 -32.11
CA ILE A 885 4.56 -16.91 -31.42
C ILE A 885 3.26 -16.72 -32.24
N VAL A 886 3.36 -16.55 -33.56
CA VAL A 886 2.19 -16.37 -34.44
C VAL A 886 1.39 -17.67 -34.64
N THR A 887 2.05 -18.84 -34.66
CA THR A 887 1.41 -20.12 -35.03
C THR A 887 0.85 -20.93 -33.84
N ARG A 888 1.38 -20.79 -32.62
CA ARG A 888 0.98 -21.59 -31.43
C ARG A 888 -0.37 -21.20 -30.78
N GLN A 889 -1.31 -20.71 -31.59
CA GLN A 889 -2.72 -20.38 -31.31
C GLN A 889 -3.09 -19.45 -30.13
N GLN A 890 -2.20 -19.08 -29.22
CA GLN A 890 -2.53 -18.14 -28.13
C GLN A 890 -3.01 -16.77 -28.67
N PRO A 891 -4.10 -16.19 -28.14
CA PRO A 891 -4.56 -14.84 -28.50
C PRO A 891 -3.99 -13.76 -27.54
N TYR A 892 -3.96 -12.51 -28.00
CA TYR A 892 -3.59 -11.30 -27.25
C TYR A 892 -2.14 -11.23 -26.71
N ALA A 893 -1.17 -10.82 -27.55
CA ALA A 893 0.24 -10.78 -27.13
C ALA A 893 1.10 -9.70 -27.83
N LEU A 894 0.66 -8.44 -27.92
CA LEU A 894 1.48 -7.38 -28.56
C LEU A 894 1.08 -5.94 -28.14
N ALA A 895 1.46 -5.53 -26.91
CA ALA A 895 1.47 -4.11 -26.52
C ALA A 895 2.53 -3.77 -25.46
N ALA A 896 2.42 -4.35 -24.27
CA ALA A 896 3.08 -3.86 -23.05
C ALA A 896 4.63 -4.02 -22.99
N ASN A 897 5.26 -4.79 -23.87
CA ASN A 897 6.63 -5.30 -23.68
C ASN A 897 7.67 -4.88 -24.75
N SER A 898 7.51 -3.72 -25.39
CA SER A 898 8.57 -3.19 -26.28
C SER A 898 9.91 -3.02 -25.55
N ALA A 899 9.90 -2.43 -24.34
CA ALA A 899 11.11 -2.23 -23.53
C ALA A 899 11.78 -3.54 -23.09
N LEU A 900 10.99 -4.54 -22.67
CA LEU A 900 11.50 -5.84 -22.23
C LEU A 900 12.09 -6.67 -23.39
N ILE A 901 11.43 -6.66 -24.56
CA ILE A 901 11.97 -7.29 -25.77
C ILE A 901 13.21 -6.55 -26.26
N THR A 902 13.21 -5.21 -26.25
CA THR A 902 14.39 -4.40 -26.61
C THR A 902 15.55 -4.66 -25.65
N MET A 903 15.32 -4.79 -24.34
CA MET A 903 16.36 -5.19 -23.39
C MET A 903 16.90 -6.60 -23.69
N ALA A 904 16.03 -7.59 -23.89
CA ALA A 904 16.46 -8.96 -24.20
C ALA A 904 17.28 -9.04 -25.50
N VAL A 905 16.88 -8.31 -26.54
CA VAL A 905 17.62 -8.17 -27.81
C VAL A 905 18.96 -7.45 -27.60
N THR A 906 18.99 -6.33 -26.87
CA THR A 906 20.23 -5.57 -26.58
C THR A 906 21.21 -6.37 -25.71
N MET A 907 20.71 -7.26 -24.85
CA MET A 907 21.51 -8.11 -23.96
C MET A 907 21.80 -9.52 -24.53
N GLY A 908 21.29 -9.85 -25.71
CA GLY A 908 21.55 -11.12 -26.39
C GLY A 908 21.01 -12.37 -25.68
N GLN A 909 19.85 -12.28 -25.01
CA GLN A 909 19.24 -13.41 -24.31
C GLN A 909 17.87 -13.79 -24.90
N ARG A 910 17.48 -15.06 -24.78
CA ARG A 910 16.10 -15.49 -25.06
C ARG A 910 15.16 -14.89 -24.01
N PRO A 911 14.10 -14.15 -24.39
CA PRO A 911 13.10 -13.68 -23.44
C PRO A 911 12.29 -14.86 -22.90
N ASP A 912 12.02 -14.86 -21.59
CA ASP A 912 11.05 -15.78 -20.99
C ASP A 912 9.63 -15.29 -21.29
N LEU A 913 8.86 -16.10 -22.02
CA LEU A 913 7.51 -15.76 -22.48
C LEU A 913 6.43 -16.03 -21.43
N THR A 914 6.78 -16.54 -20.24
CA THR A 914 5.80 -16.88 -19.18
C THR A 914 5.32 -15.67 -18.35
N LEU A 915 5.94 -14.50 -18.51
CA LEU A 915 5.76 -13.33 -17.63
C LEU A 915 4.85 -12.21 -18.21
N ILE A 916 3.91 -12.54 -19.11
CA ILE A 916 3.07 -11.55 -19.80
C ILE A 916 1.65 -11.51 -19.18
N PRO A 917 1.22 -10.40 -18.54
CA PRO A 917 -0.15 -10.25 -18.03
C PRO A 917 -1.18 -10.12 -19.16
N THR A 918 -2.36 -10.69 -18.97
CA THR A 918 -3.44 -10.71 -19.96
C THR A 918 -4.50 -9.64 -19.69
N ASP A 919 -4.41 -8.47 -20.35
CA ASP A 919 -5.58 -7.62 -20.58
C ASP A 919 -5.42 -6.64 -21.78
N ARG A 920 -6.44 -6.66 -22.64
CA ARG A 920 -6.85 -5.76 -23.77
C ARG A 920 -5.85 -5.09 -24.75
N GLU A 921 -6.21 -5.27 -26.03
CA GLU A 921 -6.34 -4.26 -27.11
C GLU A 921 -5.35 -3.08 -27.21
N ASP A 922 -4.28 -3.24 -28.01
CA ASP A 922 -3.76 -2.16 -28.88
C ASP A 922 -3.06 -2.75 -30.12
N VAL A 923 -3.18 -2.12 -31.29
CA VAL A 923 -2.65 -2.61 -32.59
C VAL A 923 -1.36 -1.88 -33.00
N THR A 924 -1.07 -0.75 -32.35
CA THR A 924 0.05 0.16 -32.69
C THR A 924 1.44 -0.52 -32.64
N SER A 925 1.55 -1.58 -31.85
CA SER A 925 2.81 -2.15 -31.36
C SER A 925 3.60 -2.98 -32.37
N VAL A 926 2.93 -3.68 -33.29
CA VAL A 926 3.61 -4.51 -34.32
C VAL A 926 4.48 -3.63 -35.22
N SER A 927 3.92 -2.50 -35.65
CA SER A 927 4.56 -1.53 -36.53
C SER A 927 5.80 -0.89 -35.87
N GLN A 928 5.68 -0.51 -34.59
CA GLN A 928 6.81 0.03 -33.82
C GLN A 928 7.92 -1.01 -33.59
N LEU A 929 7.57 -2.27 -33.35
CA LEU A 929 8.57 -3.34 -33.17
C LEU A 929 9.39 -3.55 -34.46
N MET A 930 8.73 -3.62 -35.62
CA MET A 930 9.42 -3.74 -36.91
C MET A 930 10.30 -2.52 -37.23
N GLN A 931 9.83 -1.30 -36.94
CA GLN A 931 10.63 -0.06 -37.06
C GLN A 931 11.89 -0.09 -36.18
N THR A 932 11.76 -0.62 -34.96
CA THR A 932 12.86 -0.69 -34.00
C THR A 932 13.93 -1.69 -34.46
N CYS A 933 13.52 -2.84 -34.99
CA CYS A 933 14.46 -3.82 -35.54
C CYS A 933 15.16 -3.31 -36.82
N TRP A 934 14.43 -2.68 -37.74
CA TRP A 934 14.97 -2.15 -39.00
C TRP A 934 16.00 -1.03 -38.78
N SER A 935 15.82 -0.20 -37.75
CA SER A 935 16.77 0.87 -37.43
C SER A 935 18.09 0.39 -36.83
N GLN A 936 18.17 -0.84 -36.31
CA GLN A 936 19.37 -1.39 -35.69
C GLN A 936 20.26 -2.23 -36.64
N ASN A 937 19.70 -2.89 -37.67
CA ASN A 937 20.48 -3.65 -38.67
C ASN A 937 19.97 -3.42 -40.11
N PRO A 938 20.43 -2.36 -40.82
CA PRO A 938 19.92 -1.99 -42.14
C PRO A 938 20.32 -2.90 -43.32
N GLU A 939 21.19 -3.90 -43.12
CA GLU A 939 21.77 -4.74 -44.19
C GLU A 939 20.97 -6.02 -44.49
N ASP A 940 20.22 -6.57 -43.53
CA ASP A 940 19.43 -7.83 -43.67
C ASP A 940 18.14 -7.69 -44.50
N ARG A 941 18.12 -6.78 -45.49
CA ARG A 941 16.93 -6.39 -46.27
C ARG A 941 16.19 -7.59 -46.89
N HIS A 942 16.91 -8.59 -47.36
CA HIS A 942 16.34 -9.78 -47.99
C HIS A 942 15.53 -10.68 -47.04
N SER A 943 15.77 -10.62 -45.72
CA SER A 943 15.01 -11.41 -44.74
C SER A 943 13.60 -10.85 -44.48
N PHE A 944 13.32 -9.60 -44.87
CA PHE A 944 12.03 -8.96 -44.65
C PHE A 944 11.00 -9.24 -45.75
N ASP A 945 11.44 -9.56 -46.97
CA ASP A 945 10.53 -9.90 -48.08
C ASP A 945 9.77 -11.20 -47.82
N ASP A 946 10.48 -12.26 -47.40
CA ASP A 946 9.86 -13.54 -47.01
C ASP A 946 8.93 -13.39 -45.79
N CYS A 947 9.23 -12.44 -44.88
CA CYS A 947 8.34 -12.11 -43.77
C CYS A 947 7.05 -11.42 -44.22
N ALA A 948 7.15 -10.47 -45.18
CA ALA A 948 6.00 -9.80 -45.76
C ALA A 948 5.11 -10.75 -46.58
N ASP A 949 5.69 -11.67 -47.35
CA ASP A 949 4.92 -12.67 -48.10
C ASP A 949 4.26 -13.72 -47.20
N ARG A 950 4.91 -14.14 -46.10
CA ARG A 950 4.27 -14.97 -45.07
C ARG A 950 3.08 -14.27 -44.42
N LEU A 951 3.17 -12.96 -44.15
CA LEU A 951 2.04 -12.16 -43.63
C LEU A 951 0.85 -12.11 -44.61
N ARG A 952 1.08 -12.13 -45.94
CA ARG A 952 -0.01 -12.23 -46.94
C ARG A 952 -0.78 -13.55 -46.89
N HIS A 953 -0.28 -14.57 -46.21
CA HIS A 953 -0.95 -15.86 -46.04
C HIS A 953 -1.74 -16.03 -44.73
N VAL A 954 -1.56 -15.14 -43.74
CA VAL A 954 -2.31 -15.19 -42.45
C VAL A 954 -3.69 -14.52 -42.60
N LYS A 955 -4.56 -15.11 -43.42
CA LYS A 955 -5.88 -14.52 -43.79
C LYS A 955 -6.93 -14.52 -42.69
N ASP A 956 -6.78 -15.36 -41.66
CA ASP A 956 -7.88 -15.74 -40.77
C ASP A 956 -7.76 -15.16 -39.34
N ARG A 957 -6.80 -14.25 -39.09
CA ARG A 957 -6.56 -13.65 -37.75
C ARG A 957 -6.41 -12.13 -37.69
N PHE A 958 -6.25 -11.45 -38.83
CA PHE A 958 -6.17 -9.98 -38.90
C PHE A 958 -7.09 -9.46 -40.01
N SER A 959 -7.64 -8.26 -39.86
CA SER A 959 -8.44 -7.66 -40.92
C SER A 959 -7.58 -7.34 -42.14
N ARG A 960 -8.22 -7.29 -43.32
CA ARG A 960 -7.52 -6.96 -44.57
C ARG A 960 -6.83 -5.60 -44.52
N GLU A 961 -7.36 -4.64 -43.76
CA GLU A 961 -6.82 -3.29 -43.72
C GLU A 961 -5.65 -3.14 -42.73
N GLU A 962 -5.60 -3.94 -41.65
CA GLU A 962 -4.42 -4.03 -40.77
C GLU A 962 -3.22 -4.64 -41.49
N ILE A 963 -3.42 -5.76 -42.19
CA ILE A 963 -2.38 -6.40 -43.04
C ILE A 963 -1.92 -5.39 -44.10
N ARG A 964 -2.85 -4.67 -44.73
CA ARG A 964 -2.54 -3.65 -45.74
C ARG A 964 -1.74 -2.48 -45.16
N GLN A 965 -2.06 -1.99 -43.98
CA GLN A 965 -1.34 -0.85 -43.38
C GLN A 965 0.04 -1.27 -42.86
N ALA A 966 0.22 -2.51 -42.39
CA ALA A 966 1.53 -3.06 -42.08
C ALA A 966 2.41 -3.14 -43.35
N ILE A 967 1.87 -3.70 -44.45
CA ILE A 967 2.58 -3.76 -45.75
C ILE A 967 2.90 -2.35 -46.28
N ILE A 968 1.94 -1.41 -46.26
CA ILE A 968 2.18 0.00 -46.66
C ILE A 968 3.26 0.64 -45.80
N THR A 969 3.36 0.30 -44.52
CA THR A 969 4.39 0.83 -43.61
C THR A 969 5.77 0.27 -43.95
N VAL A 970 5.88 -1.03 -44.26
CA VAL A 970 7.14 -1.65 -44.73
C VAL A 970 7.55 -1.12 -46.11
N GLU A 971 6.61 -0.97 -47.05
CA GLU A 971 6.90 -0.42 -48.39
C GLU A 971 7.32 1.06 -48.32
N LYS A 972 6.75 1.85 -47.40
CA LYS A 972 7.21 3.23 -47.09
C LYS A 972 8.59 3.31 -46.44
N MET A 973 9.19 2.20 -46.01
CA MET A 973 10.57 2.13 -45.48
C MET A 973 11.57 1.56 -46.50
N LYS A 974 11.09 1.14 -47.67
CA LYS A 974 11.92 0.73 -48.82
C LYS A 974 12.21 1.88 -49.79
N VAL A 975 11.45 2.98 -49.70
CA VAL A 975 11.58 4.23 -50.48
C VAL A 975 12.41 5.24 -49.70
#